data_AF-A0A2E4J787-F1
#
_entry.id   AF-A0A2E4J787-F1
#
_cell.length_a   1.000
_cell.length_b   1.000
_cell.length_c   1.000
_cell.angle_alpha   90.00
_cell.angle_beta   90.00
_cell.angle_gamma   90.00
#
_symmetry.space_group_name_H-M   'P 1'
#
loop_
_entity.id
_entity.type
_entity.pdbx_description
1 polymer ?
#
loop_
_entity_poly.entity_id
_entity_poly.type
_entity_poly.pdbx_seq_one_letter_code
_entity_poly.pdbx_strand_id
1 'polypeptide(L)'
;MLSMDYLKYKISFIILLTMGLYSEAQVIATGDTILCEGQEGNVGVTLTATAFAVDLIDSNIYTDDIFGGIIDMGFDFEFYGNTYSQVVLASNNYLSFNTANAGGYSDWTIGAAIPTQTEPETQNGILCPWQDIYPGVNGNGTIAYATIGEAPNRIFIVSFCGIPMFSCTDICYTSQIKLFETTNVIETHIAEKVLCTTWNSGAAIHGLHNIDGTIAHVVTGADGIERNYPNAWTCEDDGWRFTPNGDDDYILEEIEFYPAVSGTDITWQDEFGNIIGTGPEIIVYPGGDVEYTVGASLCCDAGDWCGFEGGVGGTDVNIVFEELTLTASPTDITCYNENNGSIEVFAPNEGDWTYSLYENDNLINSQESNSDTYLFENLEPGLYAVTIETPDCVSDELALEITQPNQIESVTIINDVLCNGANSGEIEIIITGGTAPYNTILGNSENIITSLIGETITFPELSAGDYYFSTIDDNGCLIPGDEVFFTITEPEILTIATDVTGTSCYEGSDGQAEYTIEGGNPPYDIEDEFNLTSGEYTTTVTDANGCEAITDFTINQPDPLSIESEVGNAACEDAQNGFIQINISGGTAPYNYEWSTENGFDSNDANINNLYLGVYNLLITDNNNCSYETEINVSTDEAMVIDPIWTECINGNDGQISANIIGGNPPYSYQISEINTGLSTSNNSGTFNNLGEGEYLIETIDNFGCIEAVIINLNSAPIADFDIDEYQFYLSNTPTEFTNLTNDTNVIDWLWDFGDNNTSTLEQPTHLYTSPGIYIVQLEVVDEFGCTDIVNKEITILQDHYAYTPDVFTPNNDGVNDVFRPSLLYINKSTYVLTIVDRWGGEVFKTTDYNEGWDGTLKNGTLLDPDVYSYRILYQTNLGETKEQKGSILMAR
;
A
#
# COMPACT_ATOMS: atom_id res chain seq x y z
N MET A 1 15.75 23.39 35.63
CA MET A 1 15.53 23.85 37.03
C MET A 1 16.44 25.06 37.20
N LEU A 2 15.84 26.25 37.27
CA LEU A 2 16.38 27.61 37.53
C LEU A 2 17.88 27.90 37.29
N SER A 3 18.17 28.71 36.26
CA SER A 3 18.95 29.96 36.42
C SER A 3 18.72 30.86 35.20
N MET A 4 18.01 31.96 35.41
CA MET A 4 18.16 33.18 34.61
C MET A 4 19.59 33.70 34.84
N ASP A 5 20.25 34.24 33.80
CA ASP A 5 20.88 35.57 33.90
C ASP A 5 21.47 36.07 32.56
N TYR A 6 21.04 37.29 32.20
CA TYR A 6 21.74 38.36 31.49
C TYR A 6 22.36 38.12 30.09
N LEU A 7 21.52 38.30 29.07
CA LEU A 7 21.96 38.91 27.81
C LEU A 7 22.14 40.43 28.03
N LYS A 8 23.39 40.87 28.20
CA LYS A 8 23.81 42.27 27.98
C LYS A 8 24.78 42.27 26.80
N TYR A 9 24.28 42.69 25.63
CA TYR A 9 25.11 43.13 24.53
C TYR A 9 26.02 44.27 25.03
N LYS A 10 27.30 44.00 25.26
CA LYS A 10 28.34 45.03 25.33
C LYS A 10 28.70 45.37 23.89
N ILE A 11 28.12 46.48 23.45
CA ILE A 11 28.56 47.27 22.30
C ILE A 11 30.06 47.50 22.45
N SER A 12 30.84 47.11 21.43
CA SER A 12 32.23 47.52 21.27
C SER A 12 32.28 49.04 21.35
N PHE A 13 32.70 49.53 22.52
CA PHE A 13 33.10 50.90 22.70
C PHE A 13 34.41 51.05 21.92
N ILE A 14 34.28 51.40 20.65
CA ILE A 14 35.27 52.22 19.98
C ILE A 14 35.48 53.40 20.93
N ILE A 15 36.67 53.51 21.53
CA ILE A 15 37.14 54.77 22.11
C ILE A 15 37.33 55.71 20.92
N LEU A 16 36.21 56.17 20.37
CA LEU A 16 36.11 57.47 19.79
C LEU A 16 36.26 58.34 21.03
N LEU A 17 37.40 59.00 21.15
CA LEU A 17 37.53 60.20 21.96
C LEU A 17 36.44 61.15 21.45
N THR A 18 35.22 61.00 21.97
CA THR A 18 34.28 62.10 22.02
C THR A 18 34.96 63.03 23.00
N MET A 19 35.83 63.90 22.47
CA MET A 19 35.90 65.26 22.96
C MET A 19 34.45 65.71 23.00
N GLY A 20 33.82 65.50 24.16
CA GLY A 20 32.86 66.47 24.63
C GLY A 20 33.60 67.78 24.45
N LEU A 21 33.06 68.65 23.61
CA LEU A 21 33.38 70.06 23.57
C LEU A 21 33.08 70.59 24.98
N TYR A 22 33.97 70.26 25.92
CA TYR A 22 34.27 71.08 27.06
C TYR A 22 34.82 72.35 26.42
N SER A 23 34.14 73.46 26.72
CA SER A 23 34.56 74.84 26.53
C SER A 23 35.90 74.98 25.82
N GLU A 24 35.91 75.49 24.58
CA GLU A 24 37.13 75.73 23.81
C GLU A 24 38.14 76.52 24.66
N ALA A 25 39.02 75.79 25.33
CA ALA A 25 39.93 76.36 26.29
C ALA A 25 41.00 77.10 25.48
N GLN A 26 41.24 78.36 25.81
CA GLN A 26 42.00 79.25 24.93
C GLN A 26 43.52 78.99 24.99
N VAL A 27 43.94 78.16 25.96
CA VAL A 27 45.26 77.55 26.03
C VAL A 27 45.11 76.04 25.91
N ILE A 28 45.61 75.47 24.81
CA ILE A 28 45.56 74.04 24.56
C ILE A 28 46.86 73.42 25.07
N ALA A 29 46.77 72.61 26.12
CA ALA A 29 47.84 71.75 26.59
C ALA A 29 47.78 70.36 25.94
N THR A 30 48.95 69.75 25.83
CA THR A 30 49.22 68.42 25.27
C THR A 30 50.31 67.78 26.13
N GLY A 31 50.26 66.47 26.29
CA GLY A 31 51.14 65.75 27.22
C GLY A 31 50.45 64.62 27.96
N ASP A 32 49.17 64.35 27.68
CA ASP A 32 48.48 63.15 28.16
C ASP A 32 49.34 61.94 27.80
N THR A 33 49.78 61.22 28.82
CA THR A 33 50.74 60.12 28.66
C THR A 33 50.32 58.95 29.52
N ILE A 34 50.29 57.76 28.92
CA ILE A 34 50.16 56.50 29.65
C ILE A 34 51.57 55.91 29.79
N LEU A 35 52.01 55.62 31.01
CA LEU A 35 53.28 54.97 31.32
C LEU A 35 53.04 53.56 31.87
N CYS A 36 54.02 52.65 31.78
CA CYS A 36 53.87 51.31 32.36
C CYS A 36 53.96 51.38 33.90
N GLU A 37 53.13 50.61 34.62
CA GLU A 37 53.28 50.42 36.07
C GLU A 37 54.75 50.05 36.43
N GLY A 38 55.30 50.68 37.47
CA GLY A 38 56.71 50.52 37.89
C GLY A 38 57.67 51.60 37.37
N GLN A 39 57.19 52.51 36.50
CA GLN A 39 57.97 53.65 36.00
C GLN A 39 57.80 54.94 36.83
N GLU A 40 57.09 54.90 37.95
CA GLU A 40 56.74 56.07 38.76
C GLU A 40 57.98 56.84 39.24
N GLY A 41 58.06 58.12 38.91
CA GLY A 41 59.14 59.03 39.27
C GLY A 41 60.46 58.82 38.52
N ASN A 42 60.55 57.84 37.62
CA ASN A 42 61.78 57.47 36.91
C ASN A 42 61.81 57.96 35.46
N VAL A 43 60.64 58.26 34.88
CA VAL A 43 60.48 58.74 33.50
C VAL A 43 59.99 60.19 33.52
N GLY A 44 60.68 61.06 32.78
CA GLY A 44 60.28 62.46 32.62
C GLY A 44 59.28 62.61 31.47
N VAL A 45 58.12 63.20 31.74
CA VAL A 45 57.09 63.50 30.74
C VAL A 45 57.13 64.98 30.40
N THR A 46 57.19 65.30 29.11
CA THR A 46 57.15 66.69 28.63
C THR A 46 55.70 67.11 28.42
N LEU A 47 55.27 68.18 29.08
CA LEU A 47 53.98 68.84 28.88
C LEU A 47 54.17 70.07 28.01
N THR A 48 53.34 70.24 26.99
CA THR A 48 53.41 71.37 26.04
C THR A 48 52.07 72.09 25.95
N ALA A 49 52.09 73.42 25.95
CA ALA A 49 50.90 74.25 25.82
C ALA A 49 51.05 75.33 24.76
N THR A 50 49.98 75.56 24.01
CA THR A 50 49.89 76.56 22.96
C THR A 50 48.67 77.45 23.20
N ALA A 51 48.92 78.76 23.25
CA ALA A 51 47.88 79.78 23.17
C ALA A 51 47.91 80.40 21.76
N PHE A 52 46.78 80.88 21.25
CA PHE A 52 46.73 81.56 19.96
C PHE A 52 47.34 82.96 20.07
N ALA A 53 48.64 83.01 19.79
CA ALA A 53 49.45 84.20 19.94
C ALA A 53 49.32 85.16 18.74
N VAL A 54 49.01 86.42 19.01
CA VAL A 54 49.53 87.52 18.19
C VAL A 54 50.64 88.16 19.02
N ASP A 55 51.87 87.92 18.62
CA ASP A 55 53.04 88.57 19.22
C ASP A 55 53.03 90.06 18.84
N LEU A 56 52.38 90.87 19.67
CA LEU A 56 52.28 92.32 19.48
C LEU A 56 53.61 93.03 19.80
N ILE A 57 54.64 92.33 20.29
CA ILE A 57 55.92 92.93 20.65
C ILE A 57 56.81 93.13 19.40
N ASP A 58 56.58 92.37 18.32
CA ASP A 58 57.40 92.41 17.10
C ASP A 58 56.79 93.21 15.92
N SER A 59 55.62 93.81 16.10
CA SER A 59 54.99 94.69 15.11
C SER A 59 54.90 96.13 15.64
N ASN A 60 55.92 96.96 15.39
CA ASN A 60 55.96 98.43 15.56
C ASN A 60 54.67 99.08 16.13
N ILE A 61 54.40 98.89 17.43
CA ILE A 61 53.22 99.47 18.08
C ILE A 61 53.46 100.98 18.17
N TYR A 62 52.56 101.76 17.56
CA TYR A 62 52.45 103.18 17.85
C TYR A 62 51.31 103.36 18.86
N THR A 63 51.67 103.55 20.12
CA THR A 63 50.71 104.01 21.14
C THR A 63 50.49 105.51 20.93
N ASP A 64 49.25 105.92 20.72
CA ASP A 64 48.89 107.33 20.59
C ASP A 64 47.90 107.73 21.68
N ASP A 65 48.37 108.56 22.60
CA ASP A 65 47.63 109.18 23.68
C ASP A 65 47.26 110.66 23.37
N ILE A 66 47.51 111.15 22.15
CA ILE A 66 47.21 112.53 21.69
C ILE A 66 46.81 112.57 20.19
N PHE A 67 45.50 112.64 19.88
CA PHE A 67 44.91 112.97 18.56
C PHE A 67 45.61 112.38 17.31
N GLY A 68 45.19 111.17 16.91
CA GLY A 68 45.81 110.42 15.81
C GLY A 68 45.50 110.89 14.39
N GLY A 69 46.49 110.75 13.51
CA GLY A 69 46.43 111.08 12.09
C GLY A 69 45.94 109.93 11.20
N ILE A 70 46.46 109.87 9.97
CA ILE A 70 46.19 108.80 9.00
C ILE A 70 47.13 107.61 9.31
N ILE A 71 46.56 106.42 9.53
CA ILE A 71 47.22 105.13 9.78
C ILE A 71 47.16 104.27 8.51
N ASP A 72 48.28 103.67 8.13
CA ASP A 72 48.37 102.75 7.00
C ASP A 72 48.01 101.32 7.47
N MET A 73 47.00 100.71 6.85
CA MET A 73 46.61 99.31 7.14
C MET A 73 47.58 98.30 6.52
N GLY A 74 48.39 98.74 5.56
CA GLY A 74 49.25 97.90 4.73
C GLY A 74 48.55 97.31 3.51
N PHE A 75 47.21 97.37 3.42
CA PHE A 75 46.42 96.81 2.31
C PHE A 75 45.20 97.67 1.95
N ASP A 76 44.67 97.42 0.74
CA ASP A 76 43.41 98.00 0.27
C ASP A 76 42.23 97.19 0.84
N PHE A 77 41.25 97.85 1.44
CA PHE A 77 40.05 97.27 2.03
C PHE A 77 38.80 97.87 1.37
N GLU A 78 37.86 97.04 0.97
CA GLU A 78 36.60 97.48 0.36
C GLU A 78 35.51 97.64 1.42
N PHE A 79 34.88 98.80 1.47
CA PHE A 79 33.82 99.13 2.41
C PHE A 79 32.74 99.95 1.71
N TYR A 80 31.50 99.45 1.67
CA TYR A 80 30.36 100.05 0.94
C TYR A 80 30.71 100.45 -0.50
N GLY A 81 31.19 99.48 -1.29
CA GLY A 81 31.50 99.67 -2.71
C GLY A 81 32.67 100.62 -3.00
N ASN A 82 33.42 101.04 -1.97
CA ASN A 82 34.56 101.94 -2.08
C ASN A 82 35.83 101.26 -1.55
N THR A 83 36.95 101.47 -2.24
CA THR A 83 38.26 100.94 -1.83
C THR A 83 39.04 101.97 -1.02
N TYR A 84 39.50 101.56 0.16
CA TYR A 84 40.26 102.38 1.10
C TYR A 84 41.58 101.70 1.47
N SER A 85 42.69 102.43 1.37
CA SER A 85 44.03 101.91 1.68
C SER A 85 44.59 102.44 3.00
N GLN A 86 43.86 103.33 3.66
CA GLN A 86 44.28 104.01 4.88
C GLN A 86 43.09 104.25 5.79
N VAL A 87 43.34 104.19 7.09
CA VAL A 87 42.38 104.44 8.15
C VAL A 87 42.76 105.71 8.90
N VAL A 88 41.76 106.45 9.39
CA VAL A 88 41.92 107.66 10.19
C VAL A 88 41.30 107.39 11.55
N LEU A 89 42.04 107.72 12.60
CA LEU A 89 41.55 107.63 13.97
C LEU A 89 41.13 109.03 14.45
N ALA A 90 39.83 109.30 14.56
CA ALA A 90 39.33 110.64 14.87
C ALA A 90 39.33 110.97 16.38
N SER A 91 39.21 112.25 16.73
CA SER A 91 39.24 112.81 18.10
C SER A 91 38.16 112.29 19.06
N ASN A 92 37.21 111.53 18.55
CA ASN A 92 36.11 110.89 19.25
C ASN A 92 36.25 109.35 19.28
N ASN A 93 37.44 108.82 18.95
CA ASN A 93 37.82 107.40 18.88
C ASN A 93 37.03 106.57 17.84
N TYR A 94 36.75 107.17 16.68
CA TYR A 94 36.11 106.50 15.56
C TYR A 94 37.19 105.98 14.62
N LEU A 95 37.06 104.72 14.20
CA LEU A 95 37.84 104.13 13.14
C LEU A 95 37.17 104.50 11.81
N SER A 96 37.70 105.50 11.12
CA SER A 96 37.13 106.02 9.87
C SER A 96 38.05 105.73 8.70
N PHE A 97 37.52 105.68 7.47
CA PHE A 97 38.36 105.47 6.29
C PHE A 97 38.72 106.79 5.59
N ASN A 98 39.95 106.90 5.07
CA ASN A 98 40.38 108.10 4.37
C ASN A 98 39.74 108.20 2.97
N THR A 99 38.83 109.15 2.76
CA THR A 99 38.04 109.30 1.52
C THR A 99 38.79 109.97 0.36
N ALA A 100 39.97 110.57 0.59
CA ALA A 100 40.69 111.31 -0.44
C ALA A 100 41.17 110.44 -1.63
N ASN A 101 41.26 109.12 -1.44
CA ASN A 101 41.68 108.15 -2.46
C ASN A 101 40.54 107.25 -2.96
N ALA A 102 39.31 107.45 -2.46
CA ALA A 102 38.14 106.61 -2.74
C ALA A 102 37.19 107.33 -3.70
N GLY A 103 37.36 107.13 -5.02
CA GLY A 103 36.29 107.14 -6.04
C GLY A 103 35.37 108.36 -6.26
N GLY A 104 35.29 109.34 -5.36
CA GLY A 104 34.45 110.54 -5.43
C GLY A 104 33.20 110.50 -4.54
N TYR A 105 33.34 110.93 -3.28
CA TYR A 105 32.40 111.78 -2.53
C TYR A 105 33.08 112.31 -1.24
N SER A 106 34.04 113.24 -1.37
CA SER A 106 34.20 114.35 -0.42
C SER A 106 35.12 115.43 -1.02
N ASP A 107 34.59 116.64 -1.22
CA ASP A 107 35.40 117.80 -1.68
C ASP A 107 36.22 118.35 -0.48
N TRP A 108 37.17 117.55 0.01
CA TRP A 108 38.06 117.96 1.10
C TRP A 108 39.54 117.89 0.71
N THR A 109 40.24 118.99 0.94
CA THR A 109 41.70 119.05 0.95
C THR A 109 42.23 118.55 2.28
N ILE A 110 43.15 117.58 2.23
CA ILE A 110 43.87 117.02 3.38
C ILE A 110 44.49 118.16 4.22
N GLY A 111 44.09 118.28 5.50
CA GLY A 111 44.68 119.21 6.49
C GLY A 111 43.76 120.28 7.12
N ALA A 112 42.45 120.26 6.88
CA ALA A 112 41.50 121.14 7.60
C ALA A 112 41.00 120.51 8.92
N ALA A 113 40.30 121.30 9.76
CA ALA A 113 39.75 120.83 11.05
C ALA A 113 38.50 119.96 10.86
N ILE A 114 38.43 118.83 11.57
CA ILE A 114 37.35 117.84 11.52
C ILE A 114 36.00 118.52 11.91
N PRO A 115 34.87 118.24 11.23
CA PRO A 115 33.62 118.96 11.47
C PRO A 115 33.11 118.79 12.90
N THR A 116 32.78 119.92 13.56
CA THR A 116 31.86 119.92 14.70
C THR A 116 30.42 119.75 14.18
N GLN A 117 29.53 119.17 15.00
CA GLN A 117 28.13 118.71 14.74
C GLN A 117 27.15 119.53 13.85
N THR A 118 27.55 120.58 13.13
CA THR A 118 26.66 121.46 12.35
C THR A 118 26.90 121.49 10.84
N GLU A 119 27.80 120.70 10.26
CA GLU A 119 28.06 120.63 8.81
C GLU A 119 27.96 119.17 8.31
N PRO A 120 26.92 118.73 7.55
CA PRO A 120 26.45 117.34 7.54
C PRO A 120 26.83 116.46 6.31
N GLU A 121 27.78 116.85 5.46
CA GLU A 121 28.00 116.14 4.19
C GLU A 121 29.45 115.61 4.09
N THR A 122 29.63 114.26 4.18
CA THR A 122 30.76 113.42 3.66
C THR A 122 31.68 112.60 4.62
N GLN A 123 31.18 111.58 5.35
CA GLN A 123 32.02 110.52 5.99
C GLN A 123 31.35 109.12 6.02
N ASN A 124 32.14 108.05 5.80
CA ASN A 124 31.83 106.63 6.08
C ASN A 124 32.80 106.10 7.17
N GLY A 125 32.33 105.42 8.22
CA GLY A 125 33.20 104.93 9.30
C GLY A 125 32.64 103.74 10.09
N ILE A 126 33.52 103.03 10.81
CA ILE A 126 33.19 101.92 11.70
C ILE A 126 33.22 102.45 13.14
N LEU A 127 32.08 102.35 13.84
CA LEU A 127 31.97 102.81 15.22
C LEU A 127 32.55 101.79 16.20
N CYS A 128 33.46 102.27 17.03
CA CYS A 128 33.65 101.77 18.39
C CYS A 128 32.47 102.25 19.26
N PRO A 129 32.17 101.63 20.42
CA PRO A 129 30.89 101.82 21.09
C PRO A 129 30.44 103.27 21.32
N TRP A 130 29.17 103.56 21.01
CA TRP A 130 28.57 104.90 20.98
C TRP A 130 28.48 105.57 22.37
N GLN A 131 29.59 106.10 22.88
CA GLN A 131 29.66 107.17 23.91
C GLN A 131 30.92 107.99 23.68
N ASP A 132 30.90 109.29 24.00
CA ASP A 132 32.06 110.18 23.89
C ASP A 132 33.16 109.67 24.84
N ILE A 133 34.29 109.23 24.29
CA ILE A 133 35.42 108.68 25.04
C ILE A 133 36.52 109.74 25.01
N TYR A 134 37.08 110.10 26.17
CA TYR A 134 38.12 111.12 26.28
C TYR A 134 39.45 110.46 26.65
N PRO A 135 40.26 110.05 25.65
CA PRO A 135 41.61 109.57 25.92
C PRO A 135 42.40 110.69 26.62
N GLY A 136 43.00 110.37 27.77
CA GLY A 136 43.85 111.31 28.52
C GLY A 136 43.25 111.95 29.79
N VAL A 137 41.97 111.75 30.13
CA VAL A 137 41.53 112.02 31.52
C VAL A 137 41.94 110.81 32.37
N ASN A 138 42.91 110.98 33.27
CA ASN A 138 43.45 109.97 34.20
C ASN A 138 44.54 109.00 33.68
N GLY A 139 45.00 109.13 32.43
CA GLY A 139 46.33 108.60 32.00
C GLY A 139 46.52 107.09 31.79
N ASN A 140 45.46 106.27 31.73
CA ASN A 140 45.59 104.81 31.67
C ASN A 140 44.98 104.11 30.42
N GLY A 141 44.44 104.86 29.45
CA GLY A 141 43.91 104.26 28.23
C GLY A 141 44.97 104.12 27.14
N THR A 142 45.10 102.95 26.53
CA THR A 142 46.03 102.68 25.43
C THR A 142 45.30 102.15 24.18
N ILE A 143 45.79 102.55 23.01
CA ILE A 143 45.37 102.03 21.70
C ILE A 143 46.61 101.39 21.07
N ALA A 144 46.50 100.12 20.70
CA ALA A 144 47.54 99.39 20.00
C ALA A 144 47.00 98.90 18.65
N TYR A 145 47.81 98.95 17.61
CA TYR A 145 47.42 98.40 16.30
C TYR A 145 48.59 97.71 15.61
N ALA A 146 48.27 96.73 14.76
CA ALA A 146 49.23 95.95 13.98
C ALA A 146 48.60 95.43 12.69
N THR A 147 49.41 95.26 11.64
CA THR A 147 49.06 94.43 10.48
C THR A 147 49.82 93.13 10.59
N ILE A 148 49.11 92.00 10.61
CA ILE A 148 49.69 90.67 10.69
C ILE A 148 49.41 89.86 9.44
N GLY A 149 50.19 88.81 9.23
CA GLY A 149 50.12 87.97 8.04
C GLY A 149 50.84 88.56 6.82
N GLU A 150 50.79 87.84 5.71
CA GLU A 150 51.39 88.22 4.43
C GLU A 150 50.30 88.41 3.38
N ALA A 151 50.55 89.30 2.42
CA ALA A 151 49.62 89.51 1.31
C ALA A 151 49.36 88.18 0.56
N PRO A 152 48.13 87.86 0.15
CA PRO A 152 46.94 88.72 0.13
C PRO A 152 45.99 88.55 1.33
N ASN A 153 46.39 87.85 2.41
CA ASN A 153 45.52 87.49 3.54
C ASN A 153 45.90 88.24 4.82
N ARG A 154 46.33 89.50 4.70
CA ARG A 154 46.71 90.28 5.88
C ARG A 154 45.50 90.62 6.73
N ILE A 155 45.75 90.78 8.02
CA ILE A 155 44.74 91.18 8.99
C ILE A 155 45.25 92.43 9.69
N PHE A 156 44.49 93.51 9.60
CA PHE A 156 44.75 94.71 10.39
C PHE A 156 43.96 94.62 11.69
N ILE A 157 44.66 94.75 12.81
CA ILE A 157 44.11 94.58 14.16
C ILE A 157 44.32 95.88 14.92
N VAL A 158 43.26 96.38 15.55
CA VAL A 158 43.31 97.52 16.49
C VAL A 158 42.70 97.08 17.80
N SER A 159 43.41 97.30 18.91
CA SER A 159 42.98 97.01 20.27
C SER A 159 42.94 98.29 21.09
N PHE A 160 41.91 98.40 21.92
CA PHE A 160 41.68 99.49 22.86
C PHE A 160 41.66 98.90 24.27
N CYS A 161 42.58 99.32 25.14
CA CYS A 161 42.66 98.89 26.53
C CYS A 161 42.41 100.09 27.47
N GLY A 162 41.62 99.91 28.54
CA GLY A 162 41.63 100.80 29.71
C GLY A 162 41.16 102.24 29.47
N ILE A 163 40.32 102.49 28.46
CA ILE A 163 39.91 103.86 28.10
C ILE A 163 38.66 104.29 28.91
N PRO A 164 38.72 105.36 29.73
CA PRO A 164 37.60 105.79 30.56
C PRO A 164 36.51 106.50 29.76
N MET A 165 35.24 106.27 30.13
CA MET A 165 34.07 106.91 29.50
C MET A 165 33.79 108.29 30.12
N PHE A 166 33.39 109.31 29.32
CA PHE A 166 33.30 110.74 29.72
C PHE A 166 32.40 111.05 30.95
N SER A 167 31.58 110.11 31.43
CA SER A 167 30.72 110.30 32.62
C SER A 167 30.59 109.09 33.55
N CYS A 168 31.45 108.07 33.43
CA CYS A 168 31.47 106.87 34.30
C CYS A 168 32.83 106.77 35.01
N THR A 169 32.86 106.35 36.27
CA THR A 169 34.09 106.28 37.10
C THR A 169 34.77 104.90 37.11
N ASP A 170 34.24 103.91 36.41
CA ASP A 170 34.85 102.57 36.30
C ASP A 170 35.76 102.45 35.07
N ILE A 171 36.83 101.67 35.21
CA ILE A 171 38.13 102.01 34.59
C ILE A 171 38.54 101.08 33.43
N CYS A 172 37.94 99.91 33.24
CA CYS A 172 38.45 98.98 32.23
C CYS A 172 37.33 98.35 31.42
N TYR A 173 37.42 98.48 30.10
CA TYR A 173 36.91 97.51 29.15
C TYR A 173 38.00 97.32 28.09
N THR A 174 38.06 96.14 27.48
CA THR A 174 38.95 95.90 26.35
C THR A 174 38.10 95.65 25.10
N SER A 175 38.52 96.22 23.98
CA SER A 175 37.87 95.99 22.70
C SER A 175 38.88 95.81 21.59
N GLN A 176 38.58 94.94 20.62
CA GLN A 176 39.44 94.70 19.48
C GLN A 176 38.63 94.72 18.18
N ILE A 177 39.17 95.35 17.14
CA ILE A 177 38.64 95.33 15.78
C ILE A 177 39.66 94.64 14.87
N LYS A 178 39.19 93.75 14.01
CA LYS A 178 39.99 93.08 12.97
C LYS A 178 39.40 93.36 11.60
N LEU A 179 40.24 93.76 10.65
CA LEU A 179 39.90 93.93 9.23
C LEU A 179 40.68 92.90 8.41
N PHE A 180 39.99 92.14 7.58
CA PHE A 180 40.58 91.05 6.79
C PHE A 180 40.74 91.48 5.32
N GLU A 181 41.98 91.50 4.81
CA GLU A 181 42.36 92.04 3.49
C GLU A 181 41.56 91.43 2.34
N THR A 182 41.46 90.11 2.26
CA THR A 182 40.89 89.43 1.07
C THR A 182 39.37 89.33 1.11
N THR A 183 38.80 89.29 2.31
CA THR A 183 37.38 89.00 2.51
C THR A 183 36.57 90.26 2.77
N ASN A 184 37.23 91.39 3.05
CA ASN A 184 36.62 92.63 3.49
C ASN A 184 35.70 92.46 4.71
N VAL A 185 35.97 91.43 5.52
CA VAL A 185 35.27 91.12 6.76
C VAL A 185 35.78 92.02 7.88
N ILE A 186 34.87 92.42 8.76
CA ILE A 186 35.17 93.17 9.98
C ILE A 186 34.76 92.30 11.16
N GLU A 187 35.62 92.14 12.16
CA GLU A 187 35.25 91.54 13.44
C GLU A 187 35.46 92.51 14.57
N THR A 188 34.58 92.47 15.56
CA THR A 188 34.67 93.26 16.78
C THR A 188 34.53 92.36 17.99
N HIS A 189 35.41 92.49 18.98
CA HIS A 189 35.42 91.72 20.21
C HIS A 189 35.42 92.68 21.40
N ILE A 190 34.65 92.39 22.45
CA ILE A 190 34.65 93.14 23.70
C ILE A 190 34.62 92.20 24.91
N ALA A 191 35.49 92.51 25.88
CA ALA A 191 35.41 91.98 27.23
C ALA A 191 35.11 93.11 28.24
N GLU A 192 34.24 92.78 29.20
CA GLU A 192 33.96 93.56 30.42
C GLU A 192 33.56 95.03 30.21
N LYS A 193 32.43 95.27 29.54
CA LYS A 193 31.91 96.62 29.29
C LYS A 193 31.01 97.14 30.42
N VAL A 194 31.44 98.18 31.14
CA VAL A 194 30.60 98.80 32.17
C VAL A 194 29.54 99.74 31.57
N LEU A 195 28.26 99.48 31.83
CA LEU A 195 27.13 100.24 31.29
C LEU A 195 26.72 101.43 32.17
N CYS A 196 26.85 102.66 31.66
CA CYS A 196 26.30 103.85 32.33
C CYS A 196 24.77 103.97 32.13
N THR A 197 24.01 103.88 33.21
CA THR A 197 22.53 103.88 33.19
C THR A 197 21.88 105.24 32.83
N THR A 198 22.60 106.35 32.95
CA THR A 198 22.05 107.71 32.82
C THR A 198 22.02 108.28 31.40
N TRP A 199 22.85 107.79 30.46
CA TRP A 199 22.98 108.40 29.12
C TRP A 199 22.28 107.60 28.03
N ASN A 200 22.13 106.28 28.16
CA ASN A 200 21.47 105.43 27.14
C ASN A 200 20.72 104.22 27.71
N SER A 201 20.13 104.35 28.90
CA SER A 201 19.46 103.26 29.65
C SER A 201 20.33 102.01 29.92
N GLY A 202 21.67 102.16 29.88
CA GLY A 202 22.60 101.04 30.06
C GLY A 202 22.65 100.08 28.87
N ALA A 203 22.58 100.58 27.63
CA ALA A 203 22.82 99.75 26.44
C ALA A 203 24.19 100.05 25.80
N ALA A 204 24.91 98.98 25.47
CA ALA A 204 26.06 98.97 24.57
C ALA A 204 25.58 98.93 23.12
N ILE A 205 26.15 99.76 22.23
CA ILE A 205 25.85 99.74 20.79
C ILE A 205 27.17 99.69 20.03
N HIS A 206 27.41 98.66 19.19
CA HIS A 206 28.25 98.84 17.99
C HIS A 206 27.39 98.70 16.73
N GLY A 207 27.90 99.26 15.64
CA GLY A 207 27.26 99.19 14.35
C GLY A 207 28.06 99.96 13.31
N LEU A 208 27.65 99.82 12.05
CA LEU A 208 28.10 100.66 10.95
C LEU A 208 27.14 101.86 10.89
N HIS A 209 27.64 103.10 10.97
CA HIS A 209 26.79 104.31 10.98
C HIS A 209 27.23 105.36 9.96
N ASN A 210 26.25 106.17 9.57
CA ASN A 210 26.45 107.41 8.85
C ASN A 210 26.73 108.57 9.81
N ILE A 211 27.15 109.70 9.26
CA ILE A 211 27.60 110.91 9.97
C ILE A 211 26.59 111.53 10.96
N ASP A 212 25.29 111.35 10.78
CA ASP A 212 24.24 111.90 11.66
C ASP A 212 23.90 110.99 12.85
N GLY A 213 24.67 109.92 13.06
CA GLY A 213 24.40 108.91 14.07
C GLY A 213 23.23 108.00 13.73
N THR A 214 22.62 108.16 12.54
CA THR A 214 21.70 107.17 12.00
C THR A 214 22.48 105.99 11.43
N ILE A 215 21.92 104.80 11.57
CA ILE A 215 22.57 103.56 11.14
C ILE A 215 22.73 103.61 9.61
N ALA A 216 23.94 103.29 9.14
CA ALA A 216 24.27 103.25 7.72
C ALA A 216 23.68 101.97 7.12
N HIS A 217 22.43 102.07 6.68
CA HIS A 217 21.74 101.01 5.95
C HIS A 217 21.52 99.69 6.72
N VAL A 218 20.70 98.83 6.11
CA VAL A 218 20.06 97.69 6.75
C VAL A 218 21.07 96.58 6.98
N VAL A 219 21.52 96.40 8.21
CA VAL A 219 22.14 95.14 8.61
C VAL A 219 21.05 94.06 8.57
N THR A 220 21.16 93.15 7.62
CA THR A 220 20.31 91.96 7.57
C THR A 220 20.95 90.92 8.48
N GLY A 221 20.25 90.49 9.54
CA GLY A 221 20.78 89.39 10.37
C GLY A 221 20.86 88.09 9.57
N ALA A 222 21.60 87.10 10.06
CA ALA A 222 21.70 85.78 9.42
C ALA A 222 20.33 85.09 9.19
N ASP A 223 19.27 85.54 9.87
CA ASP A 223 17.88 85.11 9.69
C ASP A 223 17.10 85.85 8.59
N GLY A 224 17.76 86.74 7.84
CA GLY A 224 17.16 87.48 6.73
C GLY A 224 16.29 88.67 7.14
N ILE A 225 16.27 89.06 8.41
CA ILE A 225 15.49 90.20 8.91
C ILE A 225 16.32 91.48 8.86
N GLU A 226 15.79 92.48 8.14
CA GLU A 226 16.26 93.86 8.16
C GLU A 226 16.08 94.46 9.56
N ARG A 227 17.18 94.78 10.25
CA ARG A 227 17.13 95.37 11.60
C ARG A 227 17.58 96.83 11.56
N ASN A 228 16.70 97.73 12.02
CA ASN A 228 16.93 99.18 12.08
C ASN A 228 17.30 99.69 13.49
N TYR A 229 17.48 98.81 14.48
CA TYR A 229 17.95 99.12 15.85
C TYR A 229 18.58 97.83 16.43
N PRO A 230 19.71 97.89 17.18
CA PRO A 230 20.38 96.68 17.64
C PRO A 230 19.59 96.01 18.77
N ASN A 231 19.54 94.68 18.73
CA ASN A 231 19.18 93.86 19.88
C ASN A 231 20.17 94.15 21.03
N ALA A 232 19.74 94.07 22.28
CA ALA A 232 20.61 94.33 23.44
C ALA A 232 21.79 93.35 23.45
N TRP A 233 23.01 93.88 23.37
CA TRP A 233 24.27 93.12 23.46
C TRP A 233 24.62 92.88 24.92
N THR A 234 25.23 91.73 25.21
CA THR A 234 25.74 91.44 26.55
C THR A 234 27.06 92.18 26.77
N CYS A 235 27.43 92.37 28.03
CA CYS A 235 28.54 93.26 28.40
C CYS A 235 29.78 92.49 28.85
N GLU A 236 29.79 91.18 28.61
CA GLU A 236 30.83 90.23 29.00
C GLU A 236 31.06 89.33 27.79
N ASP A 237 32.30 89.32 27.30
CA ASP A 237 32.82 88.43 26.25
C ASP A 237 31.92 88.29 25.00
N ASP A 238 31.64 89.43 24.36
CA ASP A 238 30.85 89.52 23.13
C ASP A 238 31.75 89.60 21.89
N GLY A 239 31.47 88.79 20.87
CA GLY A 239 32.11 88.82 19.55
C GLY A 239 31.10 89.03 18.42
N TRP A 240 31.44 89.84 17.42
CA TRP A 240 30.57 90.11 16.27
C TRP A 240 31.37 90.18 14.97
N ARG A 241 30.80 89.62 13.89
CA ARG A 241 31.37 89.63 12.54
C ARG A 241 30.43 90.32 11.57
N PHE A 242 30.98 91.23 10.76
CA PHE A 242 30.32 91.88 9.64
C PHE A 242 30.93 91.36 8.34
N THR A 243 30.11 90.74 7.51
CA THR A 243 30.53 90.14 6.23
C THR A 243 29.88 90.88 5.07
N PRO A 244 30.63 91.29 4.01
CA PRO A 244 30.04 91.95 2.85
C PRO A 244 28.97 91.10 2.16
N ASN A 245 27.86 91.70 1.76
CA ASN A 245 26.71 91.05 1.12
C ASN A 245 26.26 91.78 -0.17
N GLY A 246 27.21 92.05 -1.06
CA GLY A 246 27.01 92.81 -2.29
C GLY A 246 27.58 94.23 -2.21
N ASP A 247 27.38 95.02 -3.26
CA ASP A 247 28.15 96.26 -3.48
C ASP A 247 27.88 97.39 -2.45
N ASP A 248 26.85 97.27 -1.59
CA ASP A 248 26.49 98.31 -0.60
C ASP A 248 25.88 97.75 0.72
N ASP A 249 26.15 96.48 1.10
CA ASP A 249 25.52 95.86 2.28
C ASP A 249 26.45 94.92 3.09
N TYR A 250 26.15 94.73 4.39
CA TYR A 250 26.84 93.81 5.31
C TYR A 250 25.85 92.97 6.13
N ILE A 251 26.14 91.67 6.27
CA ILE A 251 25.45 90.76 7.20
C ILE A 251 26.18 90.78 8.54
N LEU A 252 25.42 90.85 9.64
CA LEU A 252 25.94 90.75 11.00
C LEU A 252 25.66 89.38 11.60
N GLU A 253 26.70 88.79 12.16
CA GLU A 253 26.70 87.50 12.84
C GLU A 253 27.33 87.66 14.22
N GLU A 254 26.73 87.05 15.23
CA GLU A 254 27.36 86.87 16.54
C GLU A 254 28.43 85.77 16.41
N ILE A 255 29.63 86.04 16.90
CA ILE A 255 30.74 85.09 16.92
C ILE A 255 31.21 84.90 18.35
N GLU A 256 31.82 83.76 18.65
CA GLU A 256 32.42 83.55 19.96
C GLU A 256 33.54 84.55 20.23
N PHE A 257 33.68 84.95 21.50
CA PHE A 257 34.70 85.91 21.89
C PHE A 257 36.10 85.30 21.80
N TYR A 258 36.91 85.83 20.88
CA TYR A 258 38.25 85.34 20.61
C TYR A 258 39.32 86.45 20.49
N PRO A 259 39.81 86.99 21.63
CA PRO A 259 40.90 87.94 21.62
C PRO A 259 42.24 87.23 21.38
N ALA A 260 43.22 87.94 20.85
CA ALA A 260 44.59 87.44 20.79
C ALA A 260 45.31 87.63 22.14
N VAL A 261 46.02 86.60 22.63
CA VAL A 261 46.83 86.58 23.87
C VAL A 261 48.33 86.41 23.57
N SER A 262 49.24 86.63 24.54
CA SER A 262 50.70 86.42 24.35
C SER A 262 51.15 85.04 24.88
N GLY A 263 52.11 84.40 24.18
CA GLY A 263 52.65 83.09 24.56
C GLY A 263 53.59 83.07 25.77
N THR A 264 54.05 84.24 26.26
CA THR A 264 54.91 84.34 27.45
C THR A 264 54.17 84.26 28.78
N ASP A 265 52.84 84.27 28.74
CA ASP A 265 51.98 84.36 29.94
C ASP A 265 51.32 83.03 30.32
N ILE A 266 51.82 81.89 29.81
CA ILE A 266 51.32 80.53 30.13
C ILE A 266 51.85 80.07 31.48
N THR A 267 50.95 79.61 32.36
CA THR A 267 51.28 79.09 33.70
C THR A 267 50.73 77.68 33.89
N TRP A 268 51.52 76.77 34.46
CA TRP A 268 51.15 75.38 34.75
C TRP A 268 50.99 75.16 36.26
N GLN A 269 49.97 74.38 36.64
CA GLN A 269 49.69 74.01 38.02
C GLN A 269 49.56 72.50 38.19
N ASP A 270 49.88 72.02 39.38
CA ASP A 270 49.55 70.65 39.81
C ASP A 270 48.07 70.54 40.24
N GLU A 271 47.60 69.33 40.50
CA GLU A 271 46.26 69.01 41.01
C GLU A 271 45.87 69.76 42.31
N PHE A 272 46.85 70.32 43.03
CA PHE A 272 46.64 71.10 44.27
C PHE A 272 46.60 72.62 44.03
N GLY A 273 46.73 73.06 42.77
CA GLY A 273 46.74 74.46 42.36
C GLY A 273 48.07 75.18 42.61
N ASN A 274 49.17 74.46 42.89
CA ASN A 274 50.49 75.06 43.02
C ASN A 274 51.11 75.28 41.64
N ILE A 275 51.71 76.44 41.42
CA ILE A 275 52.44 76.72 40.17
C ILE A 275 53.71 75.87 40.11
N ILE A 276 53.80 75.01 39.11
CA ILE A 276 54.94 74.11 38.88
C ILE A 276 55.88 74.60 37.77
N GLY A 277 55.42 75.54 36.94
CA GLY A 277 56.23 76.15 35.90
C GLY A 277 55.49 77.20 35.07
N THR A 278 56.23 77.88 34.21
CA THR A 278 55.73 78.92 33.29
C THR A 278 56.34 78.71 31.91
N GLY A 279 55.58 79.00 30.86
CA GLY A 279 56.00 78.88 29.47
C GLY A 279 55.32 77.75 28.71
N PRO A 280 55.60 77.65 27.39
CA PRO A 280 54.90 76.72 26.50
C PRO A 280 55.32 75.25 26.69
N GLU A 281 56.34 74.96 27.48
CA GLU A 281 56.83 73.58 27.70
C GLU A 281 57.41 73.44 29.10
N ILE A 282 57.07 72.34 29.81
CA ILE A 282 57.68 71.93 31.08
C ILE A 282 57.91 70.41 31.09
N ILE A 283 58.83 69.92 31.93
CA ILE A 283 59.06 68.48 32.15
C ILE A 283 58.71 68.13 33.59
N VAL A 284 57.88 67.10 33.77
CA VAL A 284 57.42 66.59 35.05
C VAL A 284 57.83 65.14 35.26
N TYR A 285 58.02 64.73 36.53
CA TYR A 285 58.35 63.35 36.92
C TYR A 285 57.28 62.84 37.88
N PRO A 286 56.15 62.35 37.35
CA PRO A 286 55.00 61.95 38.15
C PRO A 286 55.31 60.67 38.95
N GLY A 287 54.99 60.68 40.25
CA GLY A 287 55.18 59.54 41.17
C GLY A 287 54.01 58.56 41.22
N GLY A 288 53.05 58.71 40.31
CA GLY A 288 51.77 58.02 40.21
C GLY A 288 50.82 58.84 39.33
N ASP A 289 49.57 58.40 39.17
CA ASP A 289 48.57 59.12 38.38
C ASP A 289 48.42 60.57 38.86
N VAL A 290 48.49 61.53 37.93
CA VAL A 290 48.46 62.96 38.26
C VAL A 290 47.88 63.81 37.12
N GLU A 291 47.18 64.88 37.50
CA GLU A 291 46.60 65.88 36.60
C GLU A 291 47.32 67.24 36.73
N TYR A 292 47.55 67.91 35.59
CA TYR A 292 48.15 69.24 35.50
C TYR A 292 47.23 70.21 34.75
N THR A 293 47.05 71.42 35.27
CA THR A 293 46.19 72.49 34.72
C THR A 293 47.01 73.61 34.08
N VAL A 294 46.50 74.28 33.03
CA VAL A 294 47.18 75.41 32.36
C VAL A 294 46.27 76.64 32.14
N GLY A 295 46.84 77.86 32.02
CA GLY A 295 46.10 79.09 31.66
C GLY A 295 46.97 80.29 31.23
N ALA A 296 46.37 81.39 30.74
CA ALA A 296 47.05 82.61 30.23
C ALA A 296 46.38 83.96 30.62
N SER A 297 47.15 85.07 30.59
CA SER A 297 46.75 86.44 31.00
C SER A 297 46.54 87.41 29.81
N LEU A 298 45.64 88.40 29.93
CA LEU A 298 45.21 89.34 28.86
C LEU A 298 45.61 90.82 29.07
N CYS A 299 46.38 91.18 30.10
CA CYS A 299 46.63 92.58 30.47
C CYS A 299 47.83 93.21 29.71
N CYS A 300 47.63 94.42 29.16
CA CYS A 300 48.44 95.11 28.12
C CYS A 300 49.85 95.63 28.56
N ASP A 301 50.46 95.05 29.61
CA ASP A 301 51.86 95.24 30.03
C ASP A 301 52.41 93.93 30.64
N ALA A 302 53.68 93.59 30.37
CA ALA A 302 54.30 92.36 30.89
C ALA A 302 54.37 92.35 32.43
N GLY A 303 53.67 91.42 33.06
CA GLY A 303 53.82 91.09 34.49
C GLY A 303 52.81 91.70 35.48
N ASP A 304 51.75 92.38 35.04
CA ASP A 304 50.67 92.82 35.94
C ASP A 304 49.50 91.81 35.89
N TRP A 305 49.32 91.06 36.98
CA TRP A 305 48.31 90.00 37.09
C TRP A 305 46.98 90.59 37.57
N CYS A 306 45.97 90.53 36.71
CA CYS A 306 44.60 90.96 36.98
C CYS A 306 43.74 89.91 37.76
N GLY A 307 44.36 88.88 38.35
CA GLY A 307 43.68 87.81 39.08
C GLY A 307 42.90 86.83 38.18
N PHE A 308 42.46 85.69 38.72
CA PHE A 308 41.68 84.68 37.97
C PHE A 308 40.25 85.16 37.62
N GLU A 309 39.80 86.32 38.12
CA GLU A 309 38.53 86.92 37.70
C GLU A 309 38.63 87.66 36.35
N GLY A 310 39.81 87.73 35.71
CA GLY A 310 40.00 88.36 34.38
C GLY A 310 41.05 87.70 33.48
N GLY A 311 41.35 86.40 33.66
CA GLY A 311 42.28 85.62 32.83
C GLY A 311 41.59 84.42 32.18
N VAL A 312 42.26 83.76 31.23
CA VAL A 312 41.63 82.67 30.46
C VAL A 312 42.18 81.28 30.79
N GLY A 313 41.28 80.34 31.05
CA GLY A 313 41.60 78.94 31.36
C GLY A 313 41.99 78.10 30.13
N GLY A 314 42.82 77.08 30.37
CA GLY A 314 43.29 76.09 29.39
C GLY A 314 42.82 74.66 29.68
N THR A 315 43.27 73.70 28.86
CA THR A 315 42.95 72.26 29.02
C THR A 315 43.85 71.58 30.06
N ASP A 316 43.31 70.54 30.70
CA ASP A 316 44.06 69.71 31.65
C ASP A 316 44.91 68.64 30.94
N VAL A 317 45.99 68.19 31.58
CA VAL A 317 46.85 67.10 31.13
C VAL A 317 46.95 66.01 32.18
N ASN A 318 46.64 64.78 31.80
CA ASN A 318 46.62 63.60 32.67
C ASN A 318 47.78 62.65 32.36
N ILE A 319 48.53 62.26 33.39
CA ILE A 319 49.49 61.15 33.30
C ILE A 319 48.95 60.00 34.12
N VAL A 320 48.84 58.82 33.49
CA VAL A 320 48.26 57.61 34.10
C VAL A 320 49.22 56.43 33.93
N PHE A 321 49.32 55.56 34.92
CA PHE A 321 50.10 54.33 34.86
C PHE A 321 49.19 53.13 34.59
N GLU A 322 49.48 52.34 33.55
CA GLU A 322 48.68 51.17 33.18
C GLU A 322 49.54 49.92 32.94
N GLU A 323 49.00 48.73 33.25
CA GLU A 323 49.62 47.45 32.92
C GLU A 323 49.50 47.13 31.42
N LEU A 324 50.55 46.56 30.83
CA LEU A 324 50.54 46.17 29.42
C LEU A 324 49.66 44.92 29.23
N THR A 325 48.53 45.09 28.56
CA THR A 325 47.56 44.00 28.32
C THR A 325 47.76 43.39 26.93
N LEU A 326 47.80 42.05 26.89
CA LEU A 326 47.76 41.28 25.65
C LEU A 326 46.48 40.46 25.59
N THR A 327 46.10 40.02 24.39
CA THR A 327 45.11 38.95 24.24
C THR A 327 45.70 37.80 23.46
N ALA A 328 45.24 36.59 23.70
CA ALA A 328 45.64 35.43 22.91
C ALA A 328 44.45 34.50 22.68
N SER A 329 44.45 33.85 21.54
CA SER A 329 43.43 32.88 21.13
C SER A 329 44.11 31.54 20.87
N PRO A 330 43.88 30.51 21.71
CA PRO A 330 44.35 29.17 21.43
C PRO A 330 43.43 28.47 20.42
N THR A 331 44.01 27.63 19.57
CA THR A 331 43.31 26.65 18.73
C THR A 331 43.71 25.27 19.21
N ASP A 332 42.72 24.49 19.66
CA ASP A 332 42.90 23.12 20.11
C ASP A 332 43.33 22.18 18.98
N ILE A 333 43.90 21.04 19.35
CA ILE A 333 44.35 20.00 18.41
C ILE A 333 43.13 19.30 17.78
N THR A 334 43.19 18.99 16.48
CA THR A 334 42.02 18.43 15.76
C THR A 334 41.82 16.93 15.98
N CYS A 335 42.90 16.15 16.12
CA CYS A 335 42.87 14.70 16.31
C CYS A 335 43.74 14.25 17.48
N TYR A 336 43.36 13.15 18.14
CA TYR A 336 44.13 12.58 19.25
C TYR A 336 45.58 12.27 18.85
N ASN A 337 46.56 12.79 19.60
CA ASN A 337 48.00 12.71 19.35
C ASN A 337 48.50 13.37 18.04
N GLU A 338 47.77 14.34 17.50
CA GLU A 338 48.33 15.26 16.51
C GLU A 338 48.99 16.47 17.19
N ASN A 339 49.86 17.15 16.45
CA ASN A 339 50.62 18.30 16.93
C ASN A 339 50.25 19.55 16.12
N ASN A 340 48.97 19.82 15.89
CA ASN A 340 48.52 20.94 15.05
C ASN A 340 47.79 22.04 15.85
N GLY A 341 47.91 22.03 17.18
CA GLY A 341 47.45 23.13 18.00
C GLY A 341 48.23 24.42 17.71
N SER A 342 47.62 25.56 17.98
CA SER A 342 48.25 26.86 17.78
C SER A 342 47.80 27.89 18.81
N ILE A 343 48.60 28.94 19.01
CA ILE A 343 48.22 30.10 19.84
C ILE A 343 48.52 31.35 19.02
N GLU A 344 47.48 32.12 18.73
CA GLU A 344 47.60 33.45 18.12
C GLU A 344 47.61 34.50 19.24
N VAL A 345 48.68 35.30 19.32
CA VAL A 345 48.87 36.33 20.34
C VAL A 345 48.74 37.70 19.68
N PHE A 346 47.94 38.59 20.28
CA PHE A 346 47.67 39.93 19.80
C PHE A 346 48.23 40.97 20.75
N ALA A 347 49.10 41.84 20.22
CA ALA A 347 49.53 43.06 20.88
C ALA A 347 48.55 44.21 20.64
N PRO A 348 48.57 45.28 21.46
CA PRO A 348 47.60 46.39 21.35
C PRO A 348 47.62 47.16 20.03
N ASN A 349 48.77 47.19 19.34
CA ASN A 349 48.98 47.93 18.11
C ASN A 349 50.18 47.36 17.32
N GLU A 350 50.36 47.81 16.08
CA GLU A 350 51.56 47.50 15.29
C GLU A 350 52.77 48.22 15.89
N GLY A 351 53.87 47.50 16.09
CA GLY A 351 55.07 48.01 16.77
C GLY A 351 56.16 46.95 16.88
N ASP A 352 57.35 47.33 17.34
CA ASP A 352 58.47 46.40 17.52
C ASP A 352 58.24 45.57 18.80
N TRP A 353 57.52 44.45 18.67
CA TRP A 353 57.18 43.55 19.76
C TRP A 353 58.03 42.29 19.73
N THR A 354 58.36 41.76 20.91
CA THR A 354 58.86 40.39 21.05
C THR A 354 57.79 39.53 21.70
N TYR A 355 57.34 38.49 20.99
CA TYR A 355 56.35 37.53 21.45
C TYR A 355 57.09 36.31 22.01
N SER A 356 56.82 35.96 23.26
CA SER A 356 57.46 34.82 23.92
C SER A 356 56.43 33.78 24.34
N LEU A 357 56.70 32.51 24.05
CA LEU A 357 55.88 31.35 24.40
C LEU A 357 56.65 30.47 25.40
N TYR A 358 55.97 30.12 26.48
CA TYR A 358 56.50 29.31 27.58
C TYR A 358 55.69 28.03 27.74
N GLU A 359 56.38 26.95 28.11
CA GLU A 359 55.78 25.68 28.53
C GLU A 359 56.42 25.26 29.85
N ASN A 360 55.61 25.03 30.90
CA ASN A 360 56.07 24.71 32.25
C ASN A 360 57.18 25.66 32.76
N ASP A 361 56.96 26.98 32.64
CA ASP A 361 57.89 28.06 32.99
C ASP A 361 59.21 28.09 32.19
N ASN A 362 59.35 27.30 31.12
CA ASN A 362 60.50 27.34 30.23
C ASN A 362 60.15 28.05 28.92
N LEU A 363 60.97 29.01 28.52
CA LEU A 363 60.85 29.64 27.21
C LEU A 363 61.11 28.62 26.10
N ILE A 364 60.10 28.34 25.28
CA ILE A 364 60.19 27.38 24.17
C ILE A 364 60.28 28.08 22.80
N ASN A 365 59.76 29.29 22.65
CA ASN A 365 59.89 30.10 21.44
C ASN A 365 59.83 31.60 21.78
N SER A 366 60.60 32.42 21.07
CA SER A 366 60.59 33.87 21.20
C SER A 366 60.88 34.51 19.85
N GLN A 367 60.06 35.47 19.42
CA GLN A 367 60.10 36.04 18.07
C GLN A 367 59.83 37.54 18.09
N GLU A 368 60.65 38.29 17.37
CA GLU A 368 60.44 39.71 17.11
C GLU A 368 59.51 39.88 15.89
N SER A 369 58.53 40.77 15.99
CA SER A 369 57.60 41.08 14.91
C SER A 369 57.15 42.54 15.00
N ASN A 370 57.02 43.17 13.84
CA ASN A 370 56.46 44.52 13.70
C ASN A 370 54.92 44.50 13.61
N SER A 371 54.32 43.30 13.52
CA SER A 371 52.87 43.10 13.50
C SER A 371 52.31 43.14 14.91
N ASP A 372 51.06 43.57 15.01
CA ASP A 372 50.22 43.46 16.20
C ASP A 372 49.75 42.02 16.50
N THR A 373 50.19 41.02 15.74
CA THR A 373 49.88 39.61 15.97
C THR A 373 51.06 38.69 15.67
N TYR A 374 51.13 37.56 16.37
CA TYR A 374 52.04 36.46 16.07
C TYR A 374 51.37 35.10 16.34
N LEU A 375 51.56 34.15 15.42
CA LEU A 375 51.00 32.80 15.51
C LEU A 375 52.08 31.78 15.85
N PHE A 376 51.94 31.10 16.99
CA PHE A 376 52.71 29.92 17.32
C PHE A 376 51.98 28.68 16.83
N GLU A 377 52.58 27.93 15.89
CA GLU A 377 52.00 26.72 15.30
C GLU A 377 52.73 25.45 15.76
N ASN A 378 52.10 24.30 15.52
CA ASN A 378 52.60 22.95 15.79
C ASN A 378 52.80 22.62 17.28
N LEU A 379 51.86 23.04 18.11
CA LEU A 379 51.91 22.84 19.56
C LEU A 379 51.23 21.53 19.96
N GLU A 380 51.83 20.85 20.93
CA GLU A 380 51.30 19.63 21.57
C GLU A 380 50.25 19.98 22.65
N PRO A 381 49.40 19.04 23.10
CA PRO A 381 48.41 19.33 24.13
C PRO A 381 49.13 19.64 25.45
N GLY A 382 48.80 20.77 26.07
CA GLY A 382 49.53 21.25 27.23
C GLY A 382 49.10 22.62 27.71
N LEU A 383 49.70 23.03 28.84
CA LEU A 383 49.56 24.36 29.40
C LEU A 383 50.71 25.24 28.92
N TYR A 384 50.37 26.33 28.25
CA TYR A 384 51.29 27.31 27.73
C TYR A 384 51.07 28.65 28.42
N ALA A 385 52.10 29.49 28.45
CA ALA A 385 51.98 30.89 28.81
C ALA A 385 52.59 31.76 27.72
N VAL A 386 51.99 32.92 27.44
CA VAL A 386 52.51 33.88 26.47
C VAL A 386 52.74 35.24 27.11
N THR A 387 53.79 35.92 26.65
CA THR A 387 54.06 37.32 26.98
C THR A 387 54.38 38.11 25.72
N ILE A 388 54.18 39.42 25.78
CA ILE A 388 54.70 40.38 24.81
C ILE A 388 55.62 41.38 25.53
N GLU A 389 56.69 41.78 24.87
CA GLU A 389 57.61 42.79 25.38
C GLU A 389 58.02 43.80 24.31
N THR A 390 58.26 45.03 24.74
CA THR A 390 59.07 46.03 24.04
C THR A 390 60.41 46.14 24.77
N PRO A 391 61.43 46.86 24.25
CA PRO A 391 62.69 47.05 24.97
C PRO A 391 62.55 47.64 26.38
N ASP A 392 61.44 48.34 26.66
CA ASP A 392 61.23 49.12 27.88
C ASP A 392 60.07 48.60 28.78
N CYS A 393 59.29 47.58 28.35
CA CYS A 393 58.12 47.08 29.10
C CYS A 393 57.75 45.63 28.71
N VAL A 394 57.33 44.80 29.67
CA VAL A 394 56.94 43.38 29.50
C VAL A 394 55.53 43.19 30.06
N SER A 395 54.68 42.41 29.39
CA SER A 395 53.35 42.03 29.90
C SER A 395 53.43 41.01 31.03
N ASP A 396 52.34 40.87 31.78
CA ASP A 396 52.10 39.66 32.57
C ASP A 396 51.99 38.41 31.68
N GLU A 397 52.23 37.24 32.27
CA GLU A 397 52.03 35.94 31.64
C GLU A 397 50.53 35.63 31.49
N LEU A 398 50.08 35.42 30.25
CA LEU A 398 48.75 34.90 29.98
C LEU A 398 48.83 33.38 29.78
N ALA A 399 48.33 32.62 30.75
CA ALA A 399 48.26 31.16 30.67
C ALA A 399 47.06 30.70 29.81
N LEU A 400 47.31 29.76 28.90
CA LEU A 400 46.34 29.15 28.00
C LEU A 400 46.53 27.62 28.02
N GLU A 401 45.45 26.88 27.76
CA GLU A 401 45.49 25.43 27.62
C GLU A 401 45.18 25.07 26.17
N ILE A 402 46.03 24.24 25.55
CA ILE A 402 45.71 23.53 24.32
C ILE A 402 45.23 22.14 24.74
N THR A 403 43.99 21.83 24.42
CA THR A 403 43.40 20.52 24.64
C THR A 403 43.41 19.69 23.37
N GLN A 404 43.20 18.39 23.50
CA GLN A 404 42.98 17.48 22.38
C GLN A 404 41.72 16.64 22.63
N PRO A 405 41.03 16.18 21.57
CA PRO A 405 39.90 15.28 21.72
C PRO A 405 40.33 13.92 22.28
N ASN A 406 39.39 13.19 22.90
CA ASN A 406 39.63 11.80 23.31
C ASN A 406 39.86 10.91 22.07
N GLN A 407 40.64 9.85 22.22
CA GLN A 407 40.85 8.85 21.17
C GLN A 407 39.52 8.22 20.73
N ILE A 408 39.33 8.03 19.42
CA ILE A 408 38.17 7.32 18.89
C ILE A 408 38.30 5.83 19.26
N GLU A 409 37.31 5.33 19.99
CA GLU A 409 37.14 3.93 20.36
C GLU A 409 35.82 3.39 19.77
N SER A 410 35.76 2.08 19.56
CA SER A 410 34.53 1.40 19.13
C SER A 410 34.26 0.15 19.97
N VAL A 411 32.98 -0.09 20.25
CA VAL A 411 32.49 -1.33 20.83
C VAL A 411 31.56 -1.98 19.81
N THR A 412 31.79 -3.25 19.51
CA THR A 412 30.98 -4.00 18.54
C THR A 412 30.13 -5.06 19.22
N ILE A 413 28.91 -5.23 18.73
CA ILE A 413 28.00 -6.32 19.07
C ILE A 413 27.71 -7.04 17.77
N ILE A 414 28.13 -8.30 17.68
CA ILE A 414 28.01 -9.11 16.46
C ILE A 414 26.93 -10.17 16.70
N ASN A 415 25.97 -10.24 15.79
CA ASN A 415 24.99 -11.31 15.70
C ASN A 415 25.30 -12.13 14.44
N ASP A 416 25.60 -13.41 14.64
CA ASP A 416 25.88 -14.36 13.56
C ASP A 416 24.63 -14.64 12.69
N VAL A 417 24.83 -15.23 11.51
CA VAL A 417 23.72 -15.64 10.64
C VAL A 417 22.93 -16.77 11.32
N LEU A 418 21.60 -16.67 11.29
CA LEU A 418 20.69 -17.58 11.96
C LEU A 418 20.58 -18.94 11.25
N CYS A 419 20.61 -18.92 9.91
CA CYS A 419 20.49 -20.09 9.04
C CYS A 419 21.63 -20.16 8.03
N ASN A 420 22.09 -21.38 7.71
CA ASN A 420 23.12 -21.58 6.69
C ASN A 420 22.68 -20.98 5.33
N GLY A 421 23.51 -20.15 4.74
CA GLY A 421 23.25 -19.47 3.46
C GLY A 421 22.30 -18.27 3.54
N ALA A 422 21.79 -17.91 4.72
CA ALA A 422 21.00 -16.70 4.90
C ALA A 422 21.88 -15.45 5.00
N ASN A 423 21.23 -14.29 5.02
CA ASN A 423 21.87 -12.99 5.19
C ASN A 423 21.38 -12.31 6.48
N SER A 424 21.06 -13.04 7.54
CA SER A 424 20.49 -12.44 8.76
C SER A 424 21.55 -11.95 9.75
N GLY A 425 22.83 -12.00 9.41
CA GLY A 425 23.90 -11.49 10.26
C GLY A 425 23.83 -9.98 10.42
N GLU A 426 24.30 -9.49 11.56
CA GLU A 426 24.24 -8.08 11.91
C GLU A 426 25.45 -7.68 12.76
N ILE A 427 25.91 -6.45 12.57
CA ILE A 427 26.84 -5.81 13.50
C ILE A 427 26.28 -4.46 13.94
N GLU A 428 26.28 -4.22 15.24
CA GLU A 428 26.09 -2.91 15.85
C GLU A 428 27.44 -2.37 16.34
N ILE A 429 27.75 -1.14 15.98
CA ILE A 429 29.00 -0.45 16.27
C ILE A 429 28.67 0.82 17.05
N ILE A 430 29.17 0.90 18.28
CA ILE A 430 29.02 2.06 19.16
C ILE A 430 30.35 2.79 19.21
N ILE A 431 30.36 4.06 18.80
CA ILE A 431 31.57 4.88 18.67
C ILE A 431 31.63 5.90 19.81
N THR A 432 32.79 6.04 20.44
CA THR A 432 33.03 7.02 21.51
C THR A 432 34.38 7.72 21.32
N GLY A 433 34.52 8.97 21.77
CA GLY A 433 35.72 9.78 21.54
C GLY A 433 35.75 10.43 20.15
N GLY A 434 36.74 11.27 19.86
CA GLY A 434 36.76 12.11 18.64
C GLY A 434 35.65 13.17 18.59
N THR A 435 35.38 13.68 17.39
CA THR A 435 34.38 14.74 17.13
C THR A 435 33.24 14.23 16.25
N ALA A 436 32.04 14.08 16.82
CA ALA A 436 30.85 13.71 16.05
C ALA A 436 30.46 14.79 15.01
N PRO A 437 29.82 14.42 13.89
CA PRO A 437 29.34 13.07 13.52
C PRO A 437 30.43 12.13 12.97
N TYR A 438 30.28 10.83 13.23
CA TYR A 438 31.18 9.80 12.69
C TYR A 438 30.62 9.18 11.41
N ASN A 439 31.43 9.09 10.37
CA ASN A 439 31.14 8.33 9.17
C ASN A 439 31.86 6.97 9.23
N THR A 440 31.10 5.89 9.30
CA THR A 440 31.63 4.53 9.33
C THR A 440 31.35 3.81 8.03
N ILE A 441 32.43 3.31 7.43
CA ILE A 441 32.45 2.55 6.20
C ILE A 441 32.50 1.07 6.57
N LEU A 442 31.63 0.25 5.98
CA LEU A 442 31.69 -1.20 6.07
C LEU A 442 32.24 -1.77 4.75
N GLY A 443 33.21 -2.68 4.84
CA GLY A 443 33.81 -3.36 3.70
C GLY A 443 34.07 -4.84 3.94
N ASN A 444 34.46 -5.53 2.88
CA ASN A 444 34.97 -6.90 2.89
C ASN A 444 36.26 -6.96 2.04
N SER A 445 36.85 -8.14 1.87
CA SER A 445 38.09 -8.30 1.09
C SER A 445 38.01 -7.85 -0.39
N GLU A 446 36.82 -7.68 -0.95
CA GLU A 446 36.60 -7.37 -2.37
C GLU A 446 36.22 -5.91 -2.61
N ASN A 447 35.42 -5.29 -1.74
CA ASN A 447 34.95 -3.92 -1.89
C ASN A 447 34.42 -3.29 -0.59
N ILE A 448 34.24 -1.97 -0.65
CA ILE A 448 33.38 -1.23 0.29
C ILE A 448 31.93 -1.57 -0.03
N ILE A 449 31.17 -1.97 0.99
CA ILE A 449 29.77 -2.35 0.90
C ILE A 449 28.88 -1.11 1.03
N THR A 450 29.07 -0.33 2.10
CA THR A 450 28.25 0.85 2.41
C THR A 450 28.95 1.79 3.39
N SER A 451 28.36 2.96 3.64
CA SER A 451 28.83 3.96 4.61
C SER A 451 27.62 4.58 5.31
N LEU A 452 27.67 4.69 6.64
CA LEU A 452 26.61 5.28 7.46
C LEU A 452 27.20 6.33 8.40
N ILE A 453 26.38 7.31 8.79
CA ILE A 453 26.77 8.39 9.70
C ILE A 453 25.98 8.27 11.00
N GLY A 454 26.66 8.27 12.15
CA GLY A 454 26.01 8.19 13.47
C GLY A 454 26.96 7.82 14.61
N GLU A 455 26.47 7.92 15.85
CA GLU A 455 27.20 7.49 17.06
C GLU A 455 27.01 5.99 17.37
N THR A 456 25.86 5.44 16.98
CA THR A 456 25.57 4.01 16.99
C THR A 456 25.12 3.63 15.59
N ILE A 457 25.86 2.73 14.95
CA ILE A 457 25.66 2.34 13.56
C ILE A 457 25.40 0.84 13.50
N THR A 458 24.30 0.47 12.87
CA THR A 458 23.91 -0.93 12.70
C THR A 458 23.93 -1.27 11.22
N PHE A 459 24.67 -2.31 10.87
CA PHE A 459 24.66 -2.90 9.52
C PHE A 459 23.93 -4.24 9.57
N PRO A 460 22.65 -4.27 9.19
CA PRO A 460 21.89 -5.51 9.10
C PRO A 460 22.14 -6.21 7.76
N GLU A 461 21.53 -7.38 7.62
CA GLU A 461 21.45 -8.14 6.36
C GLU A 461 22.79 -8.68 5.82
N LEU A 462 23.73 -9.01 6.72
CA LEU A 462 25.06 -9.51 6.35
C LEU A 462 25.05 -11.05 6.20
N SER A 463 25.73 -11.53 5.16
CA SER A 463 26.02 -12.96 4.97
C SER A 463 27.21 -13.40 5.84
N ALA A 464 27.43 -14.70 5.97
CA ALA A 464 28.65 -15.20 6.61
C ALA A 464 29.90 -14.81 5.80
N GLY A 465 30.95 -14.38 6.49
CA GLY A 465 32.17 -13.89 5.87
C GLY A 465 33.01 -13.01 6.77
N ASP A 466 34.18 -12.63 6.26
CA ASP A 466 35.09 -11.70 6.91
C ASP A 466 34.82 -10.27 6.43
N TYR A 467 34.66 -9.37 7.39
CA TYR A 467 34.33 -7.97 7.18
C TYR A 467 35.33 -7.09 7.92
N TYR A 468 35.35 -5.82 7.53
CA TYR A 468 36.01 -4.79 8.31
C TYR A 468 35.15 -3.53 8.31
N PHE A 469 35.35 -2.70 9.32
CA PHE A 469 34.84 -1.33 9.30
C PHE A 469 35.97 -0.33 9.56
N SER A 470 35.79 0.86 9.01
CA SER A 470 36.66 2.01 9.23
C SER A 470 35.78 3.20 9.59
N THR A 471 36.14 3.93 10.64
CA THR A 471 35.37 5.09 11.09
C THR A 471 36.24 6.32 11.03
N ILE A 472 35.70 7.37 10.43
CA ILE A 472 36.28 8.71 10.41
C ILE A 472 35.34 9.67 11.13
N ASP A 473 35.87 10.53 11.98
CA ASP A 473 35.09 11.58 12.63
C ASP A 473 34.92 12.83 11.74
N ASP A 474 34.23 13.86 12.21
CA ASP A 474 33.95 15.07 11.42
C ASP A 474 35.21 15.87 11.08
N ASN A 475 36.26 15.74 11.90
CA ASN A 475 37.56 16.39 11.69
C ASN A 475 38.50 15.57 10.80
N GLY A 476 38.08 14.38 10.35
CA GLY A 476 38.89 13.51 9.50
C GLY A 476 39.78 12.53 10.27
N CYS A 477 39.60 12.38 11.58
CA CYS A 477 40.40 11.51 12.42
C CYS A 477 39.92 10.05 12.31
N LEU A 478 40.86 9.11 12.13
CA LEU A 478 40.59 7.67 12.00
C LEU A 478 40.77 6.93 13.33
N ILE A 479 40.06 5.82 13.48
CA ILE A 479 40.34 4.83 14.54
C ILE A 479 41.79 4.33 14.37
N PRO A 480 42.55 4.14 15.46
CA PRO A 480 43.90 3.57 15.40
C PRO A 480 43.92 2.21 14.68
N GLY A 481 44.68 2.13 13.58
CA GLY A 481 44.77 0.91 12.77
C GLY A 481 43.92 0.90 11.51
N ASP A 482 43.23 2.01 11.19
CA ASP A 482 42.42 2.31 9.99
C ASP A 482 41.22 1.36 9.75
N GLU A 483 41.36 0.05 9.97
CA GLU A 483 40.37 -1.00 9.71
C GLU A 483 40.28 -1.96 10.90
N VAL A 484 39.06 -2.16 11.42
CA VAL A 484 38.74 -3.14 12.47
C VAL A 484 38.08 -4.35 11.82
N PHE A 485 38.76 -5.50 11.86
CA PHE A 485 38.30 -6.75 11.24
C PHE A 485 37.40 -7.56 12.18
N PHE A 486 36.37 -8.17 11.62
CA PHE A 486 35.48 -9.11 12.31
C PHE A 486 34.95 -10.17 11.34
N THR A 487 34.40 -11.25 11.90
CA THR A 487 33.83 -12.35 11.11
C THR A 487 32.40 -12.58 11.54
N ILE A 488 31.51 -12.76 10.57
CA ILE A 488 30.16 -13.27 10.78
C ILE A 488 30.18 -14.75 10.40
N THR A 489 29.77 -15.60 11.33
CA THR A 489 29.69 -17.04 11.12
C THR A 489 28.27 -17.48 10.80
N GLU A 490 28.11 -18.68 10.25
CA GLU A 490 26.82 -19.33 10.04
C GLU A 490 26.85 -20.76 10.61
N PRO A 491 25.69 -21.32 11.00
CA PRO A 491 25.59 -22.70 11.45
C PRO A 491 25.84 -23.69 10.31
N GLU A 492 26.15 -24.94 10.66
CA GLU A 492 26.21 -26.05 9.70
C GLU A 492 24.85 -26.26 9.03
N ILE A 493 24.85 -26.69 7.76
CA ILE A 493 23.63 -26.93 6.98
C ILE A 493 22.72 -27.95 7.67
N LEU A 494 21.45 -27.57 7.90
CA LEU A 494 20.43 -28.47 8.45
C LEU A 494 20.08 -29.53 7.40
N THR A 495 20.31 -30.80 7.74
CA THR A 495 19.99 -31.94 6.90
C THR A 495 19.17 -32.95 7.69
N ILE A 496 18.23 -33.59 6.99
CA ILE A 496 17.40 -34.67 7.51
C ILE A 496 17.60 -35.89 6.61
N ALA A 497 17.87 -37.03 7.23
CA ALA A 497 17.83 -38.34 6.59
C ALA A 497 16.67 -39.14 7.19
N THR A 498 15.94 -39.85 6.34
CA THR A 498 14.79 -40.67 6.73
C THR A 498 15.10 -42.15 6.50
N ASP A 499 14.88 -42.98 7.51
CA ASP A 499 14.81 -44.43 7.38
C ASP A 499 13.34 -44.87 7.44
N VAL A 500 12.90 -45.70 6.49
CA VAL A 500 11.48 -46.01 6.29
C VAL A 500 11.21 -47.50 6.41
N THR A 501 10.16 -47.84 7.14
CA THR A 501 9.58 -49.18 7.18
C THR A 501 8.21 -49.14 6.50
N GLY A 502 8.05 -49.94 5.44
CA GLY A 502 6.79 -50.07 4.70
C GLY A 502 5.66 -50.67 5.55
N THR A 503 4.43 -50.61 5.05
CA THR A 503 3.27 -51.22 5.73
C THR A 503 3.36 -52.75 5.69
N SER A 504 2.87 -53.42 6.74
CA SER A 504 2.91 -54.89 6.80
C SER A 504 1.90 -55.54 5.86
N CYS A 505 0.79 -54.86 5.57
CA CYS A 505 -0.30 -55.30 4.70
C CYS A 505 -0.60 -54.29 3.59
N TYR A 506 -1.20 -54.78 2.50
CA TYR A 506 -1.83 -53.92 1.49
C TYR A 506 -2.94 -53.10 2.17
N GLU A 507 -2.92 -51.78 1.97
CA GLU A 507 -3.78 -50.80 2.65
C GLU A 507 -3.64 -50.77 4.19
N GLY A 508 -2.52 -51.28 4.72
CA GLY A 508 -2.16 -51.15 6.13
C GLY A 508 -1.83 -49.70 6.53
N SER A 509 -1.89 -49.41 7.82
CA SER A 509 -1.57 -48.10 8.42
C SER A 509 -0.49 -48.23 9.48
N ASP A 510 0.48 -49.12 9.30
CA ASP A 510 1.54 -49.41 10.29
C ASP A 510 2.94 -49.06 9.77
N GLY A 511 3.02 -48.34 8.65
CA GLY A 511 4.27 -47.79 8.14
C GLY A 511 4.89 -46.79 9.12
N GLN A 512 6.21 -46.75 9.14
CA GLN A 512 7.00 -45.92 10.06
C GLN A 512 8.12 -45.21 9.32
N ALA A 513 8.43 -44.00 9.77
CA ALA A 513 9.60 -43.23 9.36
C ALA A 513 10.38 -42.82 10.61
N GLU A 514 11.69 -43.07 10.63
CA GLU A 514 12.60 -42.58 11.65
C GLU A 514 13.52 -41.52 11.03
N TYR A 515 13.74 -40.41 11.74
CA TYR A 515 14.54 -39.29 11.23
C TYR A 515 15.86 -39.18 11.97
N THR A 516 16.93 -38.97 11.20
CA THR A 516 18.25 -38.56 11.70
C THR A 516 18.51 -37.14 11.22
N ILE A 517 18.72 -36.21 12.16
CA ILE A 517 18.96 -34.79 11.89
C ILE A 517 20.44 -34.47 12.17
N GLU A 518 21.11 -33.83 11.22
CA GLU A 518 22.48 -33.32 11.34
C GLU A 518 22.53 -31.83 10.95
N GLY A 519 23.37 -31.04 11.63
CA GLY A 519 23.48 -29.59 11.40
C GLY A 519 22.32 -28.77 12.01
N GLY A 520 22.25 -27.48 11.67
CA GLY A 520 21.30 -26.53 12.26
C GLY A 520 21.46 -26.33 13.77
N ASN A 521 20.49 -25.66 14.40
CA ASN A 521 20.53 -25.31 15.82
C ASN A 521 19.43 -26.03 16.63
N PRO A 522 19.79 -26.95 17.55
CA PRO A 522 18.80 -27.63 18.39
C PRO A 522 18.16 -26.67 19.43
N PRO A 523 16.94 -26.96 19.92
CA PRO A 523 16.09 -28.12 19.62
C PRO A 523 15.43 -28.07 18.22
N TYR A 524 15.07 -29.24 17.70
CA TYR A 524 14.35 -29.38 16.43
C TYR A 524 12.86 -29.64 16.68
N ASP A 525 12.01 -29.01 15.89
CA ASP A 525 10.59 -29.30 15.77
C ASP A 525 10.36 -30.13 14.50
N ILE A 526 9.65 -31.24 14.63
CA ILE A 526 9.42 -32.20 13.55
C ILE A 526 7.91 -32.38 13.43
N GLU A 527 7.37 -32.12 12.23
CA GLU A 527 5.98 -32.43 11.94
C GLU A 527 5.87 -33.95 11.68
N ASP A 528 5.52 -34.69 12.74
CA ASP A 528 5.57 -36.14 12.76
C ASP A 528 4.18 -36.77 12.67
N GLU A 529 4.04 -37.75 11.79
CA GLU A 529 2.79 -38.48 11.56
C GLU A 529 3.01 -39.97 11.86
N PHE A 530 2.29 -40.49 12.86
CA PHE A 530 2.39 -41.89 13.29
C PHE A 530 1.37 -42.75 12.54
N ASN A 531 1.68 -44.03 12.31
CA ASN A 531 0.79 -45.01 11.68
C ASN A 531 0.52 -44.69 10.19
N LEU A 532 1.59 -44.57 9.41
CA LEU A 532 1.53 -44.16 8.01
C LEU A 532 0.94 -45.26 7.12
N THR A 533 0.11 -44.86 6.16
CA THR A 533 -0.35 -45.72 5.07
C THR A 533 0.66 -45.71 3.92
N SER A 534 0.49 -46.55 2.89
CA SER A 534 1.33 -46.45 1.69
C SER A 534 1.12 -45.11 0.98
N GLY A 535 2.20 -44.44 0.57
CA GLY A 535 2.10 -43.14 -0.10
C GLY A 535 3.41 -42.36 -0.11
N GLU A 536 3.37 -41.20 -0.76
CA GLU A 536 4.44 -40.21 -0.70
C GLU A 536 4.15 -39.25 0.45
N TYR A 537 5.18 -39.03 1.27
CA TYR A 537 5.13 -38.15 2.44
C TYR A 537 6.24 -37.13 2.33
N THR A 538 5.93 -35.92 2.77
CA THR A 538 6.89 -34.83 2.95
C THR A 538 6.90 -34.51 4.43
N THR A 539 8.09 -34.46 5.02
CA THR A 539 8.26 -33.92 6.37
C THR A 539 9.15 -32.69 6.34
N THR A 540 8.86 -31.76 7.25
CA THR A 540 9.63 -30.54 7.46
C THR A 540 10.22 -30.62 8.87
N VAL A 541 11.53 -30.46 8.96
CA VAL A 541 12.23 -30.23 10.22
C VAL A 541 12.56 -28.76 10.32
N THR A 542 12.16 -28.13 11.42
CA THR A 542 12.48 -26.75 11.73
C THR A 542 13.41 -26.70 12.93
N ASP A 543 14.53 -26.01 12.83
CA ASP A 543 15.45 -25.82 13.95
C ASP A 543 14.99 -24.67 14.89
N ALA A 544 15.71 -24.45 15.98
CA ALA A 544 15.35 -23.44 16.99
C ALA A 544 15.36 -22.00 16.46
N ASN A 545 16.06 -21.73 15.36
CA ASN A 545 16.16 -20.42 14.71
C ASN A 545 15.16 -20.26 13.56
N GLY A 546 14.33 -21.27 13.29
CA GLY A 546 13.33 -21.25 12.22
C GLY A 546 13.88 -21.69 10.85
N CYS A 547 15.05 -22.32 10.80
CA CYS A 547 15.61 -22.85 9.56
C CYS A 547 14.93 -24.17 9.21
N GLU A 548 14.48 -24.33 7.97
CA GLU A 548 13.71 -25.49 7.52
C GLU A 548 14.53 -26.41 6.61
N ALA A 549 14.44 -27.71 6.84
CA ALA A 549 14.87 -28.75 5.91
C ALA A 549 13.67 -29.63 5.57
N ILE A 550 13.45 -29.84 4.28
CA ILE A 550 12.34 -30.63 3.74
C ILE A 550 12.91 -31.89 3.12
N THR A 551 12.29 -33.03 3.41
CA THR A 551 12.63 -34.30 2.76
C THR A 551 11.36 -35.04 2.34
N ASP A 552 11.43 -35.64 1.16
CA ASP A 552 10.38 -36.48 0.61
C ASP A 552 10.77 -37.95 0.79
N PHE A 553 9.82 -38.77 1.23
CA PHE A 553 10.01 -40.21 1.35
C PHE A 553 8.74 -40.97 0.95
N THR A 554 8.88 -42.26 0.71
CA THR A 554 7.76 -43.11 0.27
C THR A 554 7.62 -44.30 1.20
N ILE A 555 6.41 -44.48 1.74
CA ILE A 555 6.04 -45.70 2.44
C ILE A 555 5.51 -46.68 1.40
N ASN A 556 6.24 -47.78 1.21
CA ASN A 556 5.86 -48.86 0.31
C ASN A 556 4.89 -49.83 1.01
N GLN A 557 4.08 -50.55 0.23
CA GLN A 557 3.24 -51.65 0.69
C GLN A 557 3.47 -52.91 -0.15
N PRO A 558 3.19 -54.11 0.37
CA PRO A 558 3.21 -55.34 -0.42
C PRO A 558 2.07 -55.35 -1.46
N ASP A 559 2.23 -56.17 -2.51
CA ASP A 559 1.18 -56.40 -3.51
C ASP A 559 -0.08 -56.99 -2.84
N PRO A 560 -1.30 -56.64 -3.30
CA PRO A 560 -2.53 -57.17 -2.72
C PRO A 560 -2.61 -58.69 -2.89
N LEU A 561 -3.08 -59.39 -1.84
CA LEU A 561 -3.40 -60.82 -1.94
C LEU A 561 -4.48 -61.04 -2.99
N SER A 562 -4.19 -61.88 -3.98
CA SER A 562 -5.08 -62.25 -5.06
C SER A 562 -5.12 -63.76 -5.22
N ILE A 563 -6.32 -64.30 -5.42
CA ILE A 563 -6.57 -65.74 -5.54
C ILE A 563 -7.22 -66.01 -6.88
N GLU A 564 -6.59 -66.84 -7.69
CA GLU A 564 -7.23 -67.48 -8.84
C GLU A 564 -7.65 -68.90 -8.44
N SER A 565 -8.89 -69.29 -8.77
CA SER A 565 -9.40 -70.62 -8.48
C SER A 565 -9.82 -71.36 -9.75
N GLU A 566 -9.50 -72.65 -9.79
CA GLU A 566 -10.03 -73.63 -10.75
C GLU A 566 -10.98 -74.56 -9.99
N VAL A 567 -12.25 -74.53 -10.39
CA VAL A 567 -13.32 -75.32 -9.75
C VAL A 567 -13.74 -76.46 -10.66
N GLY A 568 -13.63 -77.68 -10.15
CA GLY A 568 -14.27 -78.85 -10.74
C GLY A 568 -15.67 -79.02 -10.16
N ASN A 569 -16.67 -79.00 -11.03
CA ASN A 569 -18.06 -79.17 -10.64
C ASN A 569 -18.36 -80.56 -10.07
N ALA A 570 -19.30 -80.62 -9.13
CA ALA A 570 -19.84 -81.88 -8.62
C ALA A 570 -20.91 -82.41 -9.60
N ALA A 571 -20.99 -83.72 -9.80
CA ALA A 571 -21.90 -84.32 -10.78
C ALA A 571 -23.39 -84.08 -10.45
N CYS A 572 -23.76 -84.15 -9.16
CA CYS A 572 -25.07 -83.79 -8.63
C CYS A 572 -24.98 -83.52 -7.12
N GLU A 573 -26.10 -83.15 -6.49
CA GLU A 573 -26.19 -82.71 -5.09
C GLU A 573 -25.51 -83.67 -4.10
N ASP A 574 -25.69 -84.98 -4.28
CA ASP A 574 -25.10 -86.01 -3.41
C ASP A 574 -23.71 -86.52 -3.87
N ALA A 575 -23.15 -85.99 -4.96
CA ALA A 575 -21.87 -86.44 -5.49
C ALA A 575 -20.69 -85.72 -4.81
N GLN A 576 -19.74 -86.49 -4.26
CA GLN A 576 -18.48 -85.98 -3.68
C GLN A 576 -17.33 -86.03 -4.69
N ASN A 577 -17.48 -85.41 -5.85
CA ASN A 577 -16.44 -85.43 -6.89
C ASN A 577 -16.01 -84.05 -7.37
N GLY A 578 -16.51 -82.97 -6.76
CA GLY A 578 -16.01 -81.63 -6.99
C GLY A 578 -14.63 -81.40 -6.38
N PHE A 579 -13.94 -80.36 -6.85
CA PHE A 579 -12.66 -79.91 -6.30
C PHE A 579 -12.50 -78.39 -6.45
N ILE A 580 -11.65 -77.81 -5.61
CA ILE A 580 -11.19 -76.43 -5.77
C ILE A 580 -9.66 -76.44 -5.69
N GLN A 581 -9.02 -75.95 -6.75
CA GLN A 581 -7.58 -75.66 -6.78
C GLN A 581 -7.37 -74.16 -6.80
N ILE A 582 -6.41 -73.66 -6.03
CA ILE A 582 -6.14 -72.22 -5.93
C ILE A 582 -4.68 -71.90 -6.25
N ASN A 583 -4.45 -70.75 -6.86
CA ASN A 583 -3.15 -70.14 -7.05
C ASN A 583 -3.17 -68.74 -6.41
N ILE A 584 -2.26 -68.49 -5.46
CA ILE A 584 -2.13 -67.19 -4.78
C ILE A 584 -1.04 -66.36 -5.45
N SER A 585 -1.29 -65.07 -5.60
CA SER A 585 -0.29 -64.05 -5.89
C SER A 585 -0.42 -62.87 -4.92
N GLY A 586 0.66 -62.12 -4.70
CA GLY A 586 0.70 -61.00 -3.75
C GLY A 586 0.81 -61.42 -2.27
N GLY A 587 0.77 -60.46 -1.35
CA GLY A 587 1.03 -60.66 0.08
C GLY A 587 2.43 -61.20 0.39
N THR A 588 2.66 -61.60 1.65
CA THR A 588 3.95 -62.11 2.12
C THR A 588 3.89 -63.60 2.44
N ALA A 589 4.48 -64.45 1.59
CA ALA A 589 4.58 -65.89 1.84
C ALA A 589 5.43 -66.21 3.11
N PRO A 590 5.18 -67.32 3.82
CA PRO A 590 4.18 -68.38 3.57
C PRO A 590 2.73 -67.99 3.91
N TYR A 591 1.76 -68.71 3.32
CA TYR A 591 0.32 -68.51 3.57
C TYR A 591 -0.26 -69.67 4.39
N ASN A 592 -1.22 -69.35 5.25
CA ASN A 592 -2.11 -70.28 5.95
C ASN A 592 -3.50 -70.24 5.31
N TYR A 593 -4.18 -71.39 5.28
CA TYR A 593 -5.48 -71.57 4.65
C TYR A 593 -6.47 -72.08 5.68
N GLU A 594 -7.67 -71.53 5.70
CA GLU A 594 -8.79 -72.03 6.48
C GLU A 594 -10.02 -72.11 5.56
N TRP A 595 -10.40 -73.33 5.19
CA TRP A 595 -11.62 -73.61 4.45
C TRP A 595 -12.75 -73.94 5.42
N SER A 596 -13.95 -73.44 5.13
CA SER A 596 -15.19 -73.83 5.82
C SER A 596 -16.39 -73.85 4.86
N THR A 597 -17.44 -74.60 5.21
CA THR A 597 -18.74 -74.56 4.51
C THR A 597 -19.88 -74.82 5.50
N GLU A 598 -21.12 -74.47 5.14
CA GLU A 598 -22.30 -74.67 6.00
C GLU A 598 -22.55 -76.15 6.36
N ASN A 599 -22.12 -77.08 5.49
CA ASN A 599 -22.21 -78.52 5.71
C ASN A 599 -21.14 -79.09 6.67
N GLY A 600 -20.31 -78.23 7.30
CA GLY A 600 -19.33 -78.62 8.30
C GLY A 600 -18.04 -79.25 7.76
N PHE A 601 -17.71 -79.01 6.48
CA PHE A 601 -16.39 -79.30 5.93
C PHE A 601 -15.40 -78.22 6.40
N ASP A 602 -14.25 -78.64 6.91
CA ASP A 602 -13.13 -77.77 7.27
C ASP A 602 -11.80 -78.35 6.73
N SER A 603 -10.89 -77.50 6.25
CA SER A 603 -9.56 -77.91 5.77
C SER A 603 -8.52 -76.80 5.88
N ASN A 604 -7.23 -77.17 6.00
CA ASN A 604 -6.10 -76.23 5.96
C ASN A 604 -5.17 -76.46 4.75
N ASP A 605 -5.57 -77.33 3.82
CA ASP A 605 -4.81 -77.57 2.60
C ASP A 605 -5.10 -76.46 1.57
N ALA A 606 -4.09 -76.08 0.78
CA ALA A 606 -4.28 -75.09 -0.29
C ALA A 606 -5.34 -75.55 -1.32
N ASN A 607 -5.27 -76.81 -1.75
CA ASN A 607 -6.20 -77.40 -2.72
C ASN A 607 -7.07 -78.45 -2.04
N ILE A 608 -8.38 -78.42 -2.29
CA ILE A 608 -9.37 -79.31 -1.66
C ILE A 608 -10.13 -80.13 -2.71
N ASN A 609 -10.46 -81.37 -2.38
CA ASN A 609 -11.07 -82.36 -3.30
C ASN A 609 -12.19 -83.15 -2.60
N ASN A 610 -12.97 -83.91 -3.38
CA ASN A 610 -14.12 -84.71 -2.92
C ASN A 610 -15.24 -83.83 -2.31
N LEU A 611 -15.52 -82.72 -3.00
CA LEU A 611 -16.45 -81.71 -2.54
C LEU A 611 -17.86 -82.02 -3.05
N TYR A 612 -18.84 -81.79 -2.17
CA TYR A 612 -20.25 -81.69 -2.54
C TYR A 612 -20.53 -80.34 -3.22
N LEU A 613 -21.67 -80.24 -3.90
CA LEU A 613 -22.24 -78.96 -4.33
C LEU A 613 -22.40 -78.03 -3.13
N GLY A 614 -21.96 -76.78 -3.25
CA GLY A 614 -22.07 -75.81 -2.17
C GLY A 614 -21.04 -74.69 -2.23
N VAL A 615 -21.20 -73.74 -1.32
CA VAL A 615 -20.31 -72.58 -1.16
C VAL A 615 -19.23 -72.90 -0.14
N TYR A 616 -17.97 -72.77 -0.54
CA TYR A 616 -16.79 -72.96 0.30
C TYR A 616 -16.15 -71.61 0.58
N ASN A 617 -16.05 -71.26 1.86
CA ASN A 617 -15.42 -70.04 2.33
C ASN A 617 -13.94 -70.34 2.57
N LEU A 618 -13.07 -69.52 1.99
CA LEU A 618 -11.63 -69.58 2.18
C LEU A 618 -11.16 -68.30 2.86
N LEU A 619 -10.56 -68.46 4.03
CA LEU A 619 -9.76 -67.43 4.69
C LEU A 619 -8.27 -67.76 4.47
N ILE A 620 -7.55 -66.87 3.81
CA ILE A 620 -6.10 -66.94 3.65
C ILE A 620 -5.46 -65.93 4.57
N THR A 621 -4.45 -66.32 5.34
CA THR A 621 -3.63 -65.42 6.15
C THR A 621 -2.18 -65.52 5.74
N ASP A 622 -1.55 -64.40 5.39
CA ASP A 622 -0.13 -64.37 5.03
C ASP A 622 0.81 -64.32 6.26
N ASN A 623 2.12 -64.29 6.04
CA ASN A 623 3.12 -64.29 7.12
C ASN A 623 3.11 -63.02 7.99
N ASN A 624 2.54 -61.92 7.49
CA ASN A 624 2.38 -60.66 8.21
C ASN A 624 1.02 -60.57 8.94
N ASN A 625 0.25 -61.67 8.94
CA ASN A 625 -1.12 -61.76 9.47
C ASN A 625 -2.15 -60.95 8.68
N CYS A 626 -1.89 -60.67 7.40
CA CYS A 626 -2.87 -60.06 6.51
C CYS A 626 -3.85 -61.13 6.02
N SER A 627 -5.14 -60.94 6.29
CA SER A 627 -6.22 -61.87 5.96
C SER A 627 -6.96 -61.48 4.68
N TYR A 628 -7.30 -62.46 3.85
CA TYR A 628 -8.19 -62.31 2.68
C TYR A 628 -9.25 -63.40 2.71
N GLU A 629 -10.52 -63.02 2.66
CA GLU A 629 -11.67 -63.93 2.63
C GLU A 629 -12.31 -63.96 1.24
N THR A 630 -12.63 -65.15 0.75
CA THR A 630 -13.36 -65.34 -0.50
C THR A 630 -14.31 -66.53 -0.42
N GLU A 631 -15.38 -66.48 -1.21
CA GLU A 631 -16.36 -67.55 -1.32
C GLU A 631 -16.25 -68.17 -2.72
N ILE A 632 -16.10 -69.49 -2.78
CA ILE A 632 -15.97 -70.24 -4.03
C ILE A 632 -17.10 -71.26 -4.11
N ASN A 633 -17.90 -71.19 -5.19
CA ASN A 633 -19.06 -72.06 -5.37
C ASN A 633 -18.70 -73.29 -6.22
N VAL A 634 -18.90 -74.48 -5.66
CA VAL A 634 -18.89 -75.74 -6.41
C VAL A 634 -20.30 -75.97 -6.93
N SER A 635 -20.46 -75.87 -8.24
CA SER A 635 -21.75 -76.02 -8.94
C SER A 635 -21.84 -77.36 -9.70
N THR A 636 -22.90 -77.52 -10.48
CA THR A 636 -23.04 -78.57 -11.50
C THR A 636 -23.15 -77.90 -12.88
N ASP A 637 -22.60 -78.53 -13.93
CA ASP A 637 -22.53 -77.95 -15.28
C ASP A 637 -23.90 -77.80 -15.94
N GLU A 638 -24.76 -78.82 -15.85
CA GLU A 638 -26.14 -78.80 -16.35
C GLU A 638 -27.02 -79.75 -15.51
N ALA A 639 -28.00 -79.20 -14.79
CA ALA A 639 -28.98 -80.00 -14.07
C ALA A 639 -29.76 -80.89 -15.05
N MET A 640 -29.95 -82.16 -14.68
CA MET A 640 -30.73 -83.11 -15.47
C MET A 640 -32.22 -82.75 -15.39
N VAL A 641 -32.84 -82.54 -16.55
CA VAL A 641 -34.26 -82.19 -16.69
C VAL A 641 -34.92 -83.12 -17.70
N ILE A 642 -36.16 -83.52 -17.42
CA ILE A 642 -37.01 -84.27 -18.34
C ILE A 642 -37.87 -83.25 -19.14
N ASP A 643 -37.56 -83.03 -20.43
CA ASP A 643 -38.15 -82.04 -21.36
C ASP A 643 -39.20 -82.69 -22.30
N PRO A 644 -40.20 -81.95 -22.84
CA PRO A 644 -41.60 -82.35 -22.83
C PRO A 644 -41.83 -83.74 -23.42
N ILE A 645 -42.60 -84.51 -22.66
CA ILE A 645 -43.02 -85.84 -23.08
C ILE A 645 -44.08 -85.69 -24.17
N TRP A 646 -43.85 -86.34 -25.31
CA TRP A 646 -44.87 -86.46 -26.35
C TRP A 646 -45.84 -87.58 -25.95
N THR A 647 -47.12 -87.24 -25.87
CA THR A 647 -48.23 -88.18 -25.64
C THR A 647 -49.12 -88.19 -26.88
N GLU A 648 -49.24 -89.34 -27.54
CA GLU A 648 -50.31 -89.54 -28.52
C GLU A 648 -51.64 -89.76 -27.79
N CYS A 649 -52.72 -89.11 -28.26
CA CYS A 649 -54.06 -89.30 -27.76
C CYS A 649 -54.49 -90.76 -27.92
N ILE A 650 -55.04 -91.36 -26.86
CA ILE A 650 -55.31 -92.79 -26.83
C ILE A 650 -56.58 -93.14 -27.62
N ASN A 651 -56.48 -94.13 -28.53
CA ASN A 651 -57.62 -94.81 -29.16
C ASN A 651 -57.70 -96.27 -28.65
N GLY A 652 -57.88 -96.45 -27.33
CA GLY A 652 -57.86 -97.74 -26.65
C GLY A 652 -56.69 -97.93 -25.66
N ASN A 653 -55.71 -98.77 -26.00
CA ASN A 653 -54.52 -99.07 -25.16
C ASN A 653 -53.20 -98.87 -25.94
N ASP A 654 -53.21 -97.96 -26.92
CA ASP A 654 -52.11 -97.70 -27.85
C ASP A 654 -51.24 -96.49 -27.47
N GLY A 655 -51.44 -95.93 -26.28
CA GLY A 655 -50.72 -94.77 -25.80
C GLY A 655 -49.19 -94.96 -25.76
N GLN A 656 -48.48 -93.87 -26.07
CA GLN A 656 -47.01 -93.80 -26.03
C GLN A 656 -46.58 -92.60 -25.19
N ILE A 657 -45.54 -92.80 -24.38
CA ILE A 657 -44.85 -91.78 -23.59
C ILE A 657 -43.37 -91.84 -23.96
N SER A 658 -42.78 -90.73 -24.38
CA SER A 658 -41.32 -90.64 -24.65
C SER A 658 -40.69 -89.51 -23.84
N ALA A 659 -39.75 -89.84 -22.97
CA ALA A 659 -38.97 -88.88 -22.19
C ALA A 659 -37.74 -88.42 -22.97
N ASN A 660 -37.57 -87.10 -23.12
CA ASN A 660 -36.33 -86.50 -23.62
C ASN A 660 -35.57 -85.88 -22.44
N ILE A 661 -34.25 -86.06 -22.37
CA ILE A 661 -33.43 -85.52 -21.30
C ILE A 661 -32.61 -84.35 -21.82
N ILE A 662 -32.62 -83.25 -21.07
CA ILE A 662 -31.72 -82.11 -21.23
C ILE A 662 -30.82 -82.04 -20.00
N GLY A 663 -29.52 -81.85 -20.19
CA GLY A 663 -28.54 -81.85 -19.10
C GLY A 663 -28.23 -83.24 -18.53
N GLY A 664 -27.52 -83.30 -17.40
CA GLY A 664 -27.03 -84.56 -16.81
C GLY A 664 -25.96 -85.28 -17.65
N ASN A 665 -25.43 -86.38 -17.14
CA ASN A 665 -24.28 -87.06 -17.75
C ASN A 665 -24.68 -88.39 -18.42
N PRO A 666 -24.68 -88.50 -19.76
CA PRO A 666 -25.04 -89.74 -20.44
C PRO A 666 -24.00 -90.86 -20.18
N PRO A 667 -24.39 -92.15 -20.28
CA PRO A 667 -25.71 -92.66 -20.69
C PRO A 667 -26.79 -92.59 -19.60
N TYR A 668 -28.05 -92.46 -20.03
CA TYR A 668 -29.23 -92.47 -19.15
C TYR A 668 -29.92 -93.84 -19.12
N SER A 669 -30.59 -94.13 -18.01
CA SER A 669 -31.50 -95.27 -17.83
C SER A 669 -32.86 -94.78 -17.34
N TYR A 670 -33.94 -95.39 -17.83
CA TYR A 670 -35.31 -94.92 -17.61
C TYR A 670 -36.16 -96.03 -17.00
N GLN A 671 -37.03 -95.65 -16.07
CA GLN A 671 -38.06 -96.49 -15.50
C GLN A 671 -39.39 -95.75 -15.57
N ILE A 672 -40.45 -96.42 -16.00
CA ILE A 672 -41.83 -95.92 -15.90
C ILE A 672 -42.61 -96.81 -14.94
N SER A 673 -43.44 -96.20 -14.10
CA SER A 673 -44.33 -96.89 -13.16
C SER A 673 -45.73 -96.28 -13.22
N GLU A 674 -46.76 -97.09 -13.46
CA GLU A 674 -48.15 -96.64 -13.37
C GLU A 674 -48.54 -96.46 -11.89
N ILE A 675 -48.97 -95.26 -11.50
CA ILE A 675 -49.15 -94.88 -10.09
C ILE A 675 -50.24 -95.73 -9.41
N ASN A 676 -51.35 -96.01 -10.11
CA ASN A 676 -52.50 -96.68 -9.53
C ASN A 676 -52.35 -98.21 -9.45
N THR A 677 -51.58 -98.82 -10.35
CA THR A 677 -51.39 -100.29 -10.40
C THR A 677 -50.04 -100.74 -9.85
N GLY A 678 -49.06 -99.83 -9.78
CA GLY A 678 -47.69 -100.12 -9.40
C GLY A 678 -46.92 -100.94 -10.46
N LEU A 679 -47.46 -101.08 -11.67
CA LEU A 679 -46.80 -101.79 -12.75
C LEU A 679 -45.62 -100.95 -13.27
N SER A 680 -44.41 -101.50 -13.25
CA SER A 680 -43.20 -100.80 -13.68
C SER A 680 -42.43 -101.53 -14.78
N THR A 681 -41.84 -100.79 -15.71
CA THR A 681 -40.90 -101.32 -16.71
C THR A 681 -39.75 -100.34 -16.93
N SER A 682 -38.60 -100.85 -17.38
CA SER A 682 -37.38 -100.06 -17.57
C SER A 682 -36.81 -100.25 -18.96
N ASN A 683 -36.18 -99.21 -19.50
CA ASN A 683 -35.43 -99.27 -20.75
C ASN A 683 -34.29 -98.23 -20.79
N ASN A 684 -33.57 -98.18 -21.92
CA ASN A 684 -32.50 -97.21 -22.16
C ASN A 684 -32.85 -96.26 -23.32
N SER A 685 -34.08 -96.33 -23.84
CA SER A 685 -34.54 -95.55 -24.99
C SER A 685 -35.38 -94.34 -24.62
N GLY A 686 -35.91 -94.27 -23.39
CA GLY A 686 -36.83 -93.21 -22.95
C GLY A 686 -38.26 -93.36 -23.48
N THR A 687 -38.51 -94.25 -24.45
CA THR A 687 -39.84 -94.47 -25.05
C THR A 687 -40.56 -95.71 -24.50
N PHE A 688 -41.80 -95.52 -24.04
CA PHE A 688 -42.69 -96.54 -23.48
C PHE A 688 -43.97 -96.63 -24.32
N ASN A 689 -44.38 -97.84 -24.70
CA ASN A 689 -45.49 -98.10 -25.64
C ASN A 689 -46.57 -99.00 -25.03
N ASN A 690 -47.78 -98.96 -25.61
CA ASN A 690 -48.95 -99.74 -25.20
C ASN A 690 -49.44 -99.39 -23.79
N LEU A 691 -49.47 -98.11 -23.49
CA LEU A 691 -49.92 -97.56 -22.22
C LEU A 691 -51.43 -97.27 -22.32
N GLY A 692 -52.17 -97.64 -21.27
CA GLY A 692 -53.58 -97.27 -21.13
C GLY A 692 -53.74 -95.89 -20.49
N GLU A 693 -54.98 -95.42 -20.38
CA GLU A 693 -55.30 -94.21 -19.63
C GLU A 693 -54.83 -94.32 -18.18
N GLY A 694 -54.14 -93.30 -17.68
CA GLY A 694 -53.64 -93.29 -16.31
C GLY A 694 -52.51 -92.31 -16.03
N GLU A 695 -52.08 -92.27 -14.77
CA GLU A 695 -50.96 -91.46 -14.29
C GLU A 695 -49.70 -92.33 -14.17
N TYR A 696 -48.59 -91.87 -14.76
CA TYR A 696 -47.32 -92.59 -14.83
C TYR A 696 -46.19 -91.75 -14.23
N LEU A 697 -45.39 -92.36 -13.36
CA LEU A 697 -44.13 -91.81 -12.84
C LEU A 697 -42.98 -92.28 -13.73
N ILE A 698 -42.23 -91.36 -14.34
CA ILE A 698 -40.96 -91.65 -15.01
C ILE A 698 -39.82 -91.26 -14.08
N GLU A 699 -38.88 -92.18 -13.86
CA GLU A 699 -37.62 -91.95 -13.17
C GLU A 699 -36.48 -92.15 -14.17
N THR A 700 -35.54 -91.20 -14.21
CA THR A 700 -34.35 -91.24 -15.07
C THR A 700 -33.10 -91.18 -14.21
N ILE A 701 -32.11 -92.02 -14.51
CA ILE A 701 -30.82 -92.07 -13.82
C ILE A 701 -29.69 -91.88 -14.82
N ASP A 702 -28.75 -90.98 -14.53
CA ASP A 702 -27.57 -90.70 -15.35
C ASP A 702 -26.37 -91.62 -15.02
N ASN A 703 -25.22 -91.42 -15.69
CA ASN A 703 -24.03 -92.25 -15.50
C ASN A 703 -23.33 -92.09 -14.13
N PHE A 704 -23.55 -90.97 -13.44
CA PHE A 704 -23.01 -90.72 -12.10
C PHE A 704 -23.99 -91.08 -10.98
N GLY A 705 -25.19 -91.58 -11.33
CA GLY A 705 -26.20 -92.03 -10.39
C GLY A 705 -27.17 -90.94 -9.93
N CYS A 706 -27.19 -89.80 -10.62
CA CYS A 706 -28.11 -88.70 -10.35
C CYS A 706 -29.51 -89.07 -10.86
N ILE A 707 -30.56 -88.79 -10.08
CA ILE A 707 -31.94 -89.24 -10.35
C ILE A 707 -32.87 -88.03 -10.55
N GLU A 708 -33.67 -88.04 -11.61
CA GLU A 708 -34.75 -87.06 -11.86
C GLU A 708 -36.07 -87.80 -12.11
N ALA A 709 -37.19 -87.27 -11.64
CA ALA A 709 -38.49 -87.93 -11.76
C ALA A 709 -39.64 -86.97 -12.11
N VAL A 710 -40.58 -87.42 -12.94
CA VAL A 710 -41.75 -86.63 -13.38
C VAL A 710 -43.02 -87.49 -13.45
N ILE A 711 -44.17 -86.90 -13.14
CA ILE A 711 -45.49 -87.53 -13.27
C ILE A 711 -46.18 -87.04 -14.54
N ILE A 712 -46.79 -87.96 -15.29
CA ILE A 712 -47.42 -87.71 -16.59
C ILE A 712 -48.79 -88.39 -16.63
N ASN A 713 -49.77 -87.67 -17.17
CA ASN A 713 -51.13 -88.16 -17.33
C ASN A 713 -51.41 -88.45 -18.81
N LEU A 714 -51.95 -89.64 -19.10
CA LEU A 714 -52.31 -90.06 -20.44
C LEU A 714 -53.85 -90.17 -20.53
N ASN A 715 -54.47 -89.38 -21.41
CA ASN A 715 -55.93 -89.25 -21.55
C ASN A 715 -56.44 -89.88 -22.85
N SER A 716 -57.72 -90.30 -22.88
CA SER A 716 -58.40 -90.80 -24.08
C SER A 716 -58.86 -89.66 -25.01
N ALA A 717 -58.86 -89.90 -26.32
CA ALA A 717 -59.38 -88.94 -27.32
C ALA A 717 -60.91 -88.73 -27.21
N PRO A 718 -61.44 -87.56 -27.62
CA PRO A 718 -62.89 -87.35 -27.71
C PRO A 718 -63.52 -88.26 -28.76
N ILE A 719 -64.80 -88.61 -28.59
CA ILE A 719 -65.58 -89.36 -29.59
C ILE A 719 -66.71 -88.46 -30.11
N ALA A 720 -66.58 -87.95 -31.34
CA ALA A 720 -67.52 -87.04 -31.97
C ALA A 720 -68.81 -87.75 -32.38
N ASP A 721 -69.96 -87.19 -32.02
CA ASP A 721 -71.27 -87.63 -32.50
C ASP A 721 -72.28 -86.47 -32.48
N PHE A 722 -73.32 -86.54 -33.31
CA PHE A 722 -74.41 -85.57 -33.32
C PHE A 722 -75.74 -86.14 -33.83
N ASP A 723 -76.86 -85.52 -33.47
CA ASP A 723 -78.19 -85.92 -33.94
C ASP A 723 -78.97 -84.76 -34.57
N ILE A 724 -80.01 -85.10 -35.33
CA ILE A 724 -80.91 -84.18 -36.04
C ILE A 724 -82.35 -84.64 -35.82
N ASP A 725 -83.25 -83.72 -35.48
CA ASP A 725 -84.61 -84.04 -35.00
C ASP A 725 -85.43 -84.94 -35.97
N GLU A 726 -86.27 -85.83 -35.39
CA GLU A 726 -86.66 -87.17 -35.91
C GLU A 726 -87.67 -87.20 -37.08
N TYR A 727 -87.92 -86.08 -37.78
CA TYR A 727 -88.86 -86.05 -38.90
C TYR A 727 -88.14 -86.31 -40.24
N GLN A 728 -88.30 -87.52 -40.80
CA GLN A 728 -87.62 -88.03 -42.02
C GLN A 728 -87.75 -87.21 -43.31
N PHE A 729 -88.42 -86.05 -43.30
CA PHE A 729 -88.59 -85.21 -44.48
C PHE A 729 -88.35 -83.74 -44.13
N TYR A 730 -87.11 -83.29 -44.33
CA TYR A 730 -86.73 -81.88 -44.17
C TYR A 730 -87.08 -81.10 -45.45
N LEU A 731 -87.64 -79.91 -45.33
CA LEU A 731 -88.11 -79.13 -46.47
C LEU A 731 -87.16 -77.96 -46.75
N SER A 732 -86.94 -77.68 -48.03
CA SER A 732 -86.18 -76.48 -48.42
C SER A 732 -86.86 -75.23 -47.86
N ASN A 733 -86.05 -74.29 -47.37
CA ASN A 733 -86.45 -73.05 -46.68
C ASN A 733 -87.09 -73.24 -45.29
N THR A 734 -86.81 -74.36 -44.61
CA THR A 734 -87.12 -74.55 -43.19
C THR A 734 -85.84 -74.74 -42.36
N PRO A 735 -85.67 -74.06 -41.20
CA PRO A 735 -84.50 -74.26 -40.34
C PRO A 735 -84.39 -75.70 -39.83
N THR A 736 -83.17 -76.25 -39.84
CA THR A 736 -82.80 -77.59 -39.34
C THR A 736 -81.89 -77.43 -38.13
N GLU A 737 -82.21 -78.08 -37.01
CA GLU A 737 -81.45 -77.99 -35.74
C GLU A 737 -80.52 -79.21 -35.57
N PHE A 738 -79.31 -79.00 -35.06
CA PHE A 738 -78.30 -80.03 -34.81
C PHE A 738 -77.94 -80.08 -33.32
N THR A 739 -77.91 -81.27 -32.74
CA THR A 739 -77.58 -81.52 -31.33
C THR A 739 -76.25 -82.25 -31.24
N ASN A 740 -75.26 -81.66 -30.57
CA ASN A 740 -73.98 -82.31 -30.27
C ASN A 740 -74.17 -83.43 -29.22
N LEU A 741 -73.62 -84.61 -29.49
CA LEU A 741 -73.62 -85.80 -28.63
C LEU A 741 -72.19 -86.33 -28.34
N THR A 742 -71.16 -85.52 -28.60
CA THR A 742 -69.76 -85.88 -28.38
C THR A 742 -69.52 -86.41 -26.97
N ASN A 743 -68.87 -87.57 -26.86
CA ASN A 743 -68.56 -88.24 -25.59
C ASN A 743 -67.16 -87.86 -25.10
N ASP A 744 -67.07 -86.64 -24.56
CA ASP A 744 -65.94 -86.11 -23.79
C ASP A 744 -66.42 -84.84 -23.06
N THR A 745 -66.02 -84.66 -21.80
CA THR A 745 -66.36 -83.47 -21.00
C THR A 745 -65.42 -82.29 -21.21
N ASN A 746 -64.29 -82.51 -21.88
CA ASN A 746 -63.20 -81.54 -22.01
C ASN A 746 -63.11 -80.92 -23.42
N VAL A 747 -64.16 -81.07 -24.24
CA VAL A 747 -64.24 -80.47 -25.58
C VAL A 747 -64.28 -78.95 -25.48
N ILE A 748 -63.38 -78.28 -26.21
CA ILE A 748 -63.27 -76.82 -26.24
C ILE A 748 -63.57 -76.20 -27.60
N ASP A 749 -63.53 -76.99 -28.68
CA ASP A 749 -63.80 -76.51 -30.04
C ASP A 749 -64.75 -77.44 -30.79
N TRP A 750 -65.66 -76.84 -31.55
CA TRP A 750 -66.61 -77.53 -32.43
C TRP A 750 -66.56 -76.86 -33.80
N LEU A 751 -66.40 -77.64 -34.86
CA LEU A 751 -66.45 -77.17 -36.23
C LEU A 751 -67.46 -78.00 -37.02
N TRP A 752 -68.54 -77.35 -37.42
CA TRP A 752 -69.58 -77.91 -38.27
C TRP A 752 -69.38 -77.48 -39.71
N ASP A 753 -69.52 -78.42 -40.65
CA ASP A 753 -69.72 -78.16 -42.08
C ASP A 753 -71.06 -78.77 -42.50
N PHE A 754 -71.98 -77.95 -42.99
CA PHE A 754 -73.32 -78.39 -43.36
C PHE A 754 -73.42 -78.98 -44.78
N GLY A 755 -72.31 -79.06 -45.52
CA GLY A 755 -72.25 -79.65 -46.85
C GLY A 755 -72.79 -78.75 -47.97
N ASP A 756 -73.11 -77.49 -47.68
CA ASP A 756 -73.55 -76.47 -48.64
C ASP A 756 -72.64 -75.22 -48.68
N ASN A 757 -71.40 -75.37 -48.20
CA ASN A 757 -70.39 -74.33 -47.97
C ASN A 757 -70.70 -73.35 -46.83
N ASN A 758 -71.64 -73.68 -45.93
CA ASN A 758 -71.82 -72.99 -44.67
C ASN A 758 -71.26 -73.82 -43.51
N THR A 759 -70.70 -73.13 -42.53
CA THR A 759 -70.12 -73.74 -41.34
C THR A 759 -70.65 -73.08 -40.07
N SER A 760 -70.42 -73.72 -38.92
CA SER A 760 -70.69 -73.14 -37.60
C SER A 760 -69.65 -73.60 -36.60
N THR A 761 -69.40 -72.79 -35.58
CA THR A 761 -68.56 -73.16 -34.43
C THR A 761 -69.33 -73.18 -33.11
N LEU A 762 -70.66 -73.11 -33.19
CA LEU A 762 -71.51 -73.27 -32.02
C LEU A 762 -71.57 -74.75 -31.66
N GLU A 763 -71.56 -75.05 -30.36
CA GLU A 763 -71.74 -76.42 -29.87
C GLU A 763 -73.03 -77.06 -30.41
N GLN A 764 -74.13 -76.31 -30.52
CA GLN A 764 -75.42 -76.77 -31.08
C GLN A 764 -75.99 -75.75 -32.07
N PRO A 765 -75.76 -75.91 -33.39
CA PRO A 765 -76.18 -74.94 -34.39
C PRO A 765 -77.56 -75.21 -35.02
N THR A 766 -78.12 -74.19 -35.67
CA THR A 766 -79.28 -74.30 -36.57
C THR A 766 -78.88 -73.82 -37.96
N HIS A 767 -79.28 -74.54 -39.02
CA HIS A 767 -78.94 -74.21 -40.42
C HIS A 767 -80.15 -74.23 -41.35
N LEU A 768 -80.12 -73.41 -42.41
CA LEU A 768 -81.22 -73.24 -43.38
C LEU A 768 -80.80 -73.68 -44.79
N TYR A 769 -81.35 -74.80 -45.26
CA TYR A 769 -81.13 -75.27 -46.63
C TYR A 769 -82.11 -74.62 -47.62
N THR A 770 -81.59 -73.85 -48.58
CA THR A 770 -82.42 -73.10 -49.55
C THR A 770 -82.83 -73.91 -50.78
N SER A 771 -82.15 -75.04 -51.04
CA SER A 771 -82.40 -75.92 -52.18
C SER A 771 -82.65 -77.36 -51.72
N PRO A 772 -83.52 -78.14 -52.39
CA PRO A 772 -83.63 -79.56 -52.13
C PRO A 772 -82.39 -80.31 -52.62
N GLY A 773 -81.94 -81.31 -51.88
CA GLY A 773 -80.69 -82.03 -52.13
C GLY A 773 -80.31 -82.99 -51.01
N ILE A 774 -79.25 -83.76 -51.23
CA ILE A 774 -78.60 -84.58 -50.21
C ILE A 774 -77.34 -83.83 -49.76
N TYR A 775 -77.19 -83.63 -48.45
CA TYR A 775 -76.05 -82.92 -47.84
C TYR A 775 -75.31 -83.86 -46.88
N ILE A 776 -73.99 -83.78 -46.86
CA ILE A 776 -73.14 -84.48 -45.88
C ILE A 776 -72.75 -83.46 -44.83
N VAL A 777 -73.23 -83.65 -43.61
CA VAL A 777 -72.90 -82.80 -42.47
C VAL A 777 -71.74 -83.41 -41.70
N GLN A 778 -70.71 -82.62 -41.45
CA GLN A 778 -69.52 -82.99 -40.69
C GLN A 778 -69.48 -82.22 -39.37
N LEU A 779 -69.08 -82.90 -38.30
CA LEU A 779 -68.69 -82.31 -37.03
C LEU A 779 -67.27 -82.76 -36.70
N GLU A 780 -66.37 -81.80 -36.52
CA GLU A 780 -65.03 -81.97 -35.96
C GLU A 780 -65.01 -81.36 -34.55
N VAL A 781 -64.43 -82.07 -33.58
CA VAL A 781 -64.29 -81.61 -32.19
C VAL A 781 -62.85 -81.67 -31.73
N VAL A 782 -62.45 -80.73 -30.87
CA VAL A 782 -61.11 -80.67 -30.25
C VAL A 782 -61.26 -80.54 -28.75
N ASP A 783 -60.56 -81.39 -27.98
CA ASP A 783 -60.50 -81.30 -26.52
C ASP A 783 -59.43 -80.32 -26.02
N GLU A 784 -59.43 -80.03 -24.72
CA GLU A 784 -58.45 -79.13 -24.09
C GLU A 784 -56.99 -79.63 -24.17
N PHE A 785 -56.79 -80.90 -24.50
CA PHE A 785 -55.49 -81.55 -24.67
C PHE A 785 -55.02 -81.56 -26.13
N GLY A 786 -55.84 -81.05 -27.06
CA GLY A 786 -55.55 -80.97 -28.49
C GLY A 786 -55.86 -82.25 -29.27
N CYS A 787 -56.54 -83.22 -28.67
CA CYS A 787 -57.03 -84.42 -29.35
C CYS A 787 -58.26 -84.10 -30.19
N THR A 788 -58.37 -84.70 -31.37
CA THR A 788 -59.47 -84.42 -32.32
C THR A 788 -60.20 -85.68 -32.76
N ASP A 789 -61.50 -85.55 -33.02
CA ASP A 789 -62.30 -86.57 -33.70
C ASP A 789 -63.32 -85.96 -34.67
N ILE A 790 -63.69 -86.72 -35.70
CA ILE A 790 -64.55 -86.25 -36.80
C ILE A 790 -65.64 -87.28 -37.11
N VAL A 791 -66.89 -86.79 -37.18
CA VAL A 791 -68.05 -87.59 -37.58
C VAL A 791 -68.77 -86.96 -38.78
N ASN A 792 -69.32 -87.80 -39.66
CA ASN A 792 -70.08 -87.36 -40.84
C ASN A 792 -71.45 -88.09 -40.90
N LYS A 793 -72.54 -87.36 -41.16
CA LYS A 793 -73.89 -87.93 -41.39
C LYS A 793 -74.55 -87.31 -42.63
N GLU A 794 -75.30 -88.14 -43.37
CA GLU A 794 -76.02 -87.72 -44.58
C GLU A 794 -77.46 -87.28 -44.24
N ILE A 795 -77.94 -86.19 -44.83
CA ILE A 795 -79.31 -85.70 -44.71
C ILE A 795 -79.95 -85.39 -46.07
N THR A 796 -81.28 -85.50 -46.18
CA THR A 796 -82.04 -85.25 -47.42
C THR A 796 -83.08 -84.14 -47.24
N ILE A 797 -83.04 -83.11 -48.10
CA ILE A 797 -83.94 -81.95 -48.15
C ILE A 797 -84.88 -82.02 -49.38
N LEU A 798 -86.19 -81.85 -49.20
CA LEU A 798 -87.25 -81.99 -50.23
C LEU A 798 -87.88 -80.66 -50.71
N GLN A 799 -88.55 -80.68 -51.88
CA GLN A 799 -89.03 -79.50 -52.62
C GLN A 799 -90.37 -78.90 -52.13
N ASP A 800 -91.52 -79.60 -52.20
CA ASP A 800 -92.84 -79.04 -51.77
C ASP A 800 -93.99 -80.02 -51.43
N HIS A 801 -94.11 -81.20 -52.08
CA HIS A 801 -95.10 -82.24 -51.76
C HIS A 801 -94.61 -83.65 -52.10
N TYR A 802 -95.25 -84.69 -51.57
CA TYR A 802 -94.90 -86.09 -51.81
C TYR A 802 -96.10 -86.87 -52.39
N ALA A 803 -95.87 -87.64 -53.46
CA ALA A 803 -96.90 -88.44 -54.12
C ALA A 803 -96.39 -89.85 -54.47
N TYR A 804 -97.04 -90.87 -53.93
CA TYR A 804 -96.78 -92.29 -54.21
C TYR A 804 -98.08 -93.03 -54.54
N THR A 805 -98.06 -93.82 -55.61
CA THR A 805 -99.17 -94.67 -56.03
C THR A 805 -98.69 -96.10 -56.18
N PRO A 806 -99.25 -97.07 -55.44
CA PRO A 806 -98.99 -98.48 -55.67
C PRO A 806 -99.35 -98.89 -57.10
N ASP A 807 -98.64 -99.85 -57.66
CA ASP A 807 -98.84 -100.42 -59.00
C ASP A 807 -99.45 -101.84 -58.98
N VAL A 808 -99.46 -102.47 -57.81
CA VAL A 808 -100.11 -103.77 -57.53
C VAL A 808 -100.72 -103.78 -56.14
N PHE A 809 -101.87 -104.43 -55.98
CA PHE A 809 -102.46 -104.74 -54.67
C PHE A 809 -103.14 -106.11 -54.68
N THR A 810 -103.35 -106.70 -53.50
CA THR A 810 -103.81 -108.09 -53.34
C THR A 810 -104.90 -108.14 -52.27
N PRO A 811 -106.19 -108.08 -52.64
CA PRO A 811 -107.30 -108.09 -51.69
C PRO A 811 -107.55 -109.50 -51.14
N ASN A 812 -106.67 -109.98 -50.27
CA ASN A 812 -106.73 -111.32 -49.65
C ASN A 812 -107.10 -111.26 -48.14
N ASN A 813 -107.27 -110.05 -47.62
CA ASN A 813 -107.62 -109.69 -46.26
C ASN A 813 -106.57 -110.12 -45.21
N ASP A 814 -105.29 -110.14 -45.60
CA ASP A 814 -104.15 -110.45 -44.72
C ASP A 814 -103.65 -109.21 -43.91
N GLY A 815 -104.23 -108.04 -44.17
CA GLY A 815 -103.91 -106.76 -43.57
C GLY A 815 -102.82 -105.99 -44.33
N VAL A 816 -102.26 -106.54 -45.41
CA VAL A 816 -101.13 -105.99 -46.16
C VAL A 816 -101.54 -105.80 -47.62
N ASN A 817 -101.56 -104.54 -48.06
CA ASN A 817 -101.86 -104.19 -49.46
C ASN A 817 -103.20 -104.76 -49.98
N ASP A 818 -104.17 -104.93 -49.08
CA ASP A 818 -105.54 -105.37 -49.40
C ASP A 818 -106.35 -104.33 -50.16
N VAL A 819 -105.94 -103.07 -50.05
CA VAL A 819 -106.66 -101.93 -50.58
C VAL A 819 -105.70 -101.08 -51.40
N PHE A 820 -106.04 -100.86 -52.66
CA PHE A 820 -105.35 -99.86 -53.46
C PHE A 820 -105.64 -98.46 -52.93
N ARG A 821 -104.62 -97.85 -52.34
CA ARG A 821 -104.70 -96.49 -51.82
C ARG A 821 -103.43 -95.69 -52.14
N PRO A 822 -103.51 -94.68 -53.02
CA PRO A 822 -102.46 -93.70 -53.22
C PRO A 822 -102.10 -92.95 -51.93
N SER A 823 -100.81 -92.76 -51.66
CA SER A 823 -100.29 -91.96 -50.54
C SER A 823 -99.79 -90.62 -51.07
N LEU A 824 -100.58 -89.57 -50.83
CA LEU A 824 -100.24 -88.19 -51.17
C LEU A 824 -100.12 -87.36 -49.88
N LEU A 825 -98.97 -86.73 -49.63
CA LEU A 825 -98.73 -85.85 -48.49
C LEU A 825 -98.62 -84.40 -48.96
N TYR A 826 -99.00 -83.46 -48.08
CA TYR A 826 -99.00 -82.01 -48.35
C TYR A 826 -99.93 -81.58 -49.52
N ILE A 827 -101.08 -82.24 -49.65
CA ILE A 827 -102.16 -81.91 -50.60
C ILE A 827 -103.45 -81.44 -49.90
N ASN A 828 -104.26 -80.66 -50.60
CA ASN A 828 -105.63 -80.34 -50.18
C ASN A 828 -106.54 -81.54 -50.43
N LYS A 829 -106.72 -82.36 -49.39
CA LYS A 829 -107.50 -83.61 -49.43
C LYS A 829 -108.96 -83.41 -49.88
N SER A 830 -109.54 -82.22 -49.73
CA SER A 830 -110.92 -81.93 -50.15
C SER A 830 -111.11 -81.90 -51.66
N THR A 831 -110.01 -81.79 -52.43
CA THR A 831 -110.03 -81.79 -53.90
C THR A 831 -109.68 -83.16 -54.49
N TYR A 832 -109.44 -84.15 -53.63
CA TYR A 832 -109.05 -85.50 -54.03
C TYR A 832 -110.20 -86.23 -54.71
N VAL A 833 -109.90 -86.83 -55.86
CA VAL A 833 -110.82 -87.74 -56.56
C VAL A 833 -110.03 -88.92 -57.10
N LEU A 834 -110.37 -90.13 -56.66
CA LEU A 834 -109.87 -91.39 -57.21
C LEU A 834 -110.97 -92.08 -58.00
N THR A 835 -110.68 -92.44 -59.26
CA THR A 835 -111.55 -93.25 -60.12
C THR A 835 -110.79 -94.47 -60.62
N ILE A 836 -111.40 -95.64 -60.52
CA ILE A 836 -110.93 -96.91 -61.08
C ILE A 836 -111.93 -97.38 -62.15
N VAL A 837 -111.42 -97.83 -63.30
CA VAL A 837 -112.22 -98.34 -64.41
C VAL A 837 -111.75 -99.73 -64.87
N ASP A 838 -112.69 -100.55 -65.36
CA ASP A 838 -112.40 -101.84 -65.98
C ASP A 838 -111.74 -101.69 -67.37
N ARG A 839 -111.31 -102.82 -67.95
CA ARG A 839 -110.65 -102.86 -69.28
C ARG A 839 -111.50 -102.37 -70.45
N TRP A 840 -112.81 -102.24 -70.26
CA TRP A 840 -113.76 -101.73 -71.26
C TRP A 840 -114.16 -100.27 -70.99
N GLY A 841 -113.59 -99.64 -69.95
CA GLY A 841 -113.82 -98.26 -69.54
C GLY A 841 -115.04 -98.06 -68.63
N GLY A 842 -115.63 -99.13 -68.10
CA GLY A 842 -116.69 -99.05 -67.10
C GLY A 842 -116.14 -98.64 -65.73
N GLU A 843 -116.78 -97.68 -65.06
CA GLU A 843 -116.41 -97.29 -63.69
C GLU A 843 -116.69 -98.45 -62.72
N VAL A 844 -115.64 -98.95 -62.07
CA VAL A 844 -115.75 -100.01 -61.05
C VAL A 844 -115.74 -99.43 -59.65
N PHE A 845 -114.97 -98.36 -59.42
CA PHE A 845 -114.87 -97.69 -58.14
C PHE A 845 -114.60 -96.20 -58.32
N LYS A 846 -115.19 -95.37 -57.47
CA LYS A 846 -114.91 -93.93 -57.44
C LYS A 846 -115.15 -93.39 -56.03
N THR A 847 -114.17 -92.67 -55.52
CA THR A 847 -114.26 -91.97 -54.24
C THR A 847 -113.69 -90.55 -54.31
N THR A 848 -114.22 -89.70 -53.46
CA THR A 848 -113.66 -88.37 -53.15
C THR A 848 -113.09 -88.30 -51.73
N ASP A 849 -113.18 -89.39 -50.95
CA ASP A 849 -112.57 -89.50 -49.64
C ASP A 849 -111.14 -90.03 -49.79
N TYR A 850 -110.16 -89.23 -49.38
CA TYR A 850 -108.74 -89.61 -49.40
C TYR A 850 -108.43 -90.84 -48.54
N ASN A 851 -109.29 -91.12 -47.54
CA ASN A 851 -109.11 -92.28 -46.67
C ASN A 851 -109.69 -93.57 -47.22
N GLU A 852 -110.53 -93.49 -48.23
CA GLU A 852 -111.14 -94.63 -48.88
C GLU A 852 -110.22 -95.11 -50.01
N GLY A 853 -109.87 -96.38 -49.99
CA GLY A 853 -109.17 -97.03 -51.10
C GLY A 853 -110.05 -98.12 -51.71
N TRP A 854 -109.59 -98.66 -52.84
CA TRP A 854 -110.33 -99.70 -53.54
C TRP A 854 -109.84 -101.09 -53.15
N ASP A 855 -110.72 -101.94 -52.63
CA ASP A 855 -110.45 -103.30 -52.16
C ASP A 855 -110.69 -104.38 -53.23
N GLY A 856 -110.83 -103.99 -54.50
CA GLY A 856 -111.11 -104.92 -55.60
C GLY A 856 -112.57 -105.32 -55.75
N THR A 857 -113.48 -104.82 -54.91
CA THR A 857 -114.92 -105.13 -54.99
C THR A 857 -115.73 -104.08 -55.75
N LEU A 858 -116.88 -104.49 -56.30
CA LEU A 858 -117.93 -103.58 -56.78
C LEU A 858 -118.75 -103.05 -55.59
N LYS A 859 -119.50 -101.95 -55.78
CA LYS A 859 -120.39 -101.36 -54.75
C LYS A 859 -121.43 -102.32 -54.15
N ASN A 860 -121.73 -103.45 -54.80
CA ASN A 860 -122.62 -104.48 -54.29
C ASN A 860 -121.91 -105.57 -53.45
N GLY A 861 -120.60 -105.43 -53.20
CA GLY A 861 -119.76 -106.35 -52.44
C GLY A 861 -119.22 -107.55 -53.25
N THR A 862 -119.45 -107.61 -54.56
CA THR A 862 -118.86 -108.66 -55.42
C THR A 862 -117.39 -108.37 -55.68
N LEU A 863 -116.51 -109.28 -55.26
CA LEU A 863 -115.08 -109.24 -55.60
C LEU A 863 -114.89 -109.51 -57.10
N LEU A 864 -114.14 -108.65 -57.77
CA LEU A 864 -113.84 -108.80 -59.19
C LEU A 864 -112.73 -109.84 -59.43
N ASP A 865 -112.65 -110.36 -60.66
CA ASP A 865 -111.56 -111.27 -61.04
C ASP A 865 -110.23 -110.51 -61.14
N PRO A 866 -109.09 -111.16 -60.82
CA PRO A 866 -107.77 -110.58 -61.03
C PRO A 866 -107.58 -110.14 -62.49
N ASP A 867 -107.40 -108.84 -62.71
CA ASP A 867 -107.13 -108.20 -64.00
C ASP A 867 -106.38 -106.89 -63.76
N VAL A 868 -105.94 -106.24 -64.85
CA VAL A 868 -105.35 -104.89 -64.80
C VAL A 868 -106.45 -103.85 -64.94
N TYR A 869 -106.55 -102.98 -63.95
CA TYR A 869 -107.47 -101.86 -63.92
C TYR A 869 -106.73 -100.56 -64.19
N SER A 870 -107.43 -99.54 -64.68
CA SER A 870 -106.84 -98.22 -64.85
C SER A 870 -107.35 -97.27 -63.77
N TYR A 871 -106.46 -96.46 -63.21
CA TYR A 871 -106.80 -95.44 -62.22
C TYR A 871 -106.52 -94.03 -62.74
N ARG A 872 -107.31 -93.09 -62.22
CA ARG A 872 -107.13 -91.66 -62.40
C ARG A 872 -107.31 -90.97 -61.06
N ILE A 873 -106.36 -90.12 -60.69
CA ILE A 873 -106.36 -89.34 -59.46
C ILE A 873 -106.25 -87.85 -59.82
N LEU A 874 -107.12 -87.02 -59.25
CA LEU A 874 -106.97 -85.55 -59.26
C LEU A 874 -106.85 -85.02 -57.83
N TYR A 875 -106.00 -84.02 -57.62
CA TYR A 875 -105.82 -83.31 -56.34
C TYR A 875 -105.17 -81.94 -56.54
N GLN A 876 -105.30 -81.03 -55.56
CA GLN A 876 -104.51 -79.80 -55.44
C GLN A 876 -103.43 -79.94 -54.37
N THR A 877 -102.22 -79.39 -54.60
CA THR A 877 -101.21 -79.24 -53.54
C THR A 877 -101.69 -78.22 -52.50
N ASN A 878 -101.11 -78.19 -51.29
CA ASN A 878 -101.41 -77.14 -50.30
C ASN A 878 -101.07 -75.72 -50.78
N LEU A 879 -100.28 -75.59 -51.86
CA LEU A 879 -99.96 -74.33 -52.54
C LEU A 879 -100.98 -73.96 -53.63
N GLY A 880 -102.02 -74.78 -53.86
CA GLY A 880 -103.15 -74.49 -54.74
C GLY A 880 -103.01 -74.97 -56.20
N GLU A 881 -101.92 -75.65 -56.56
CA GLU A 881 -101.74 -76.18 -57.92
C GLU A 881 -102.53 -77.47 -58.13
N THR A 882 -103.32 -77.55 -59.21
CA THR A 882 -104.04 -78.78 -59.60
C THR A 882 -103.12 -79.76 -60.31
N LYS A 883 -103.03 -81.00 -59.81
CA LYS A 883 -102.30 -82.12 -60.40
C LYS A 883 -103.26 -83.26 -60.80
N GLU A 884 -102.89 -83.98 -61.86
CA GLU A 884 -103.60 -85.16 -62.35
C GLU A 884 -102.59 -86.31 -62.52
N GLN A 885 -102.90 -87.48 -61.96
CA GLN A 885 -102.12 -88.70 -62.12
C GLN A 885 -102.98 -89.80 -62.74
N LYS A 886 -102.43 -90.52 -63.72
CA LYS A 886 -103.07 -91.65 -64.39
C LYS A 886 -102.10 -92.81 -64.43
N GLY A 887 -102.61 -94.02 -64.24
CA GLY A 887 -101.81 -95.22 -64.30
C GLY A 887 -102.67 -96.47 -64.42
N SER A 888 -102.01 -97.61 -64.45
CA SER A 888 -102.65 -98.91 -64.35
C SER A 888 -102.26 -99.55 -63.03
N ILE A 889 -103.16 -100.35 -62.48
CA ILE A 889 -102.91 -101.16 -61.31
C ILE A 889 -103.30 -102.60 -61.59
N LEU A 890 -102.41 -103.52 -61.23
CA LEU A 890 -102.71 -104.94 -61.22
C LEU A 890 -103.42 -105.31 -59.91
N MET A 891 -104.64 -105.84 -60.00
CA MET A 891 -105.26 -106.53 -58.87
C MET A 891 -104.82 -108.00 -58.92
N ALA A 892 -103.89 -108.38 -58.05
CA ALA A 892 -103.38 -109.74 -57.92
C ALA A 892 -104.18 -110.53 -56.89
N ARG A 893 -104.03 -111.86 -56.87
CA ARG A 893 -104.63 -112.75 -55.88
C ARG A 893 -103.57 -113.36 -54.98
#